data_AF-A0A0Q6FYN8-F1
#
_entry.id   AF-A0A0Q6FYN8-F1
#
_cell.length_a   1.000
_cell.length_b   1.000
_cell.length_c   1.000
_cell.angle_alpha   90.00
_cell.angle_beta   90.00
_cell.angle_gamma   90.00
#
_symmetry.space_group_name_H-M   'P 1'
#
loop_
_entity.id
_entity.type
_entity.pdbx_description
1 polymer ?
#
loop_
_entity_poly.entity_id
_entity_poly.type
_entity_poly.pdbx_seq_one_letter_code
_entity_poly.pdbx_strand_id
1 'polypeptide(L)'
;MPEDLDLRPARGGVRVTVQKLGTALSTMVLPNIGAFIAWGLITALFIETGWVTLVGDALGYDGGYGLVEHIGGWGAGAEGTGIVGPMISYLLPILIGYAGGRMVYDDTVRGGVVGAIATIGAVTGADVPMFLGAMVMGPLGGWTMKRLDLLWQDKIRPGFEMLVNNFAAGIWGMVLAIVGYVVAGPFVEAFSTAAEKVVDFLVENSLLPLTSVFVEPAKVLFLNNAINHGVFTPLGTAEATRDGESILFLIEANPGPGLGLLLAFAVFGSGVARASAPGAAIISFVGGIHEIYFPYVLMKPRLILAVVAGGMAGVATNLVFGSGLRAPAAPGSIIAVLIQSPVGSLVGVIASVVAATGVTFAVAAVLLKLDRSGSDDLAAATADMESRKGRSSVASAVLGRSAAAPTGTGEIRSIVFACDAGMGSSAMGASVLRKKVREAGFDSVTVVNKAISSLTDTVDLVVTHQDLTERAMQRTPSAIHVSVDSFMASPRYDDVVEMLRQGAAGAGSPAPSTGTTDEAGPSAGRDGSRQADDTSRVSAPAVLALDSIVLEGRATTRDAAIEEAGQLLVAEGAVPDAYVLAMHDRERSVSTYMGNGLAIPHGTDEAKRLVLRTAISYVRYPATVTWDGERHAEFVVAVAGTGDDHLRVLSRLAKIFVDPEQVEQLRLAQTPEQVHALLDGVRPG
;
A
#
# COMPACT_ATOMS: atom_id res chain seq x y z
N MET A 1 -34.99 -15.67 -36.84
CA MET A 1 -34.81 -14.63 -35.80
C MET A 1 -34.45 -15.34 -34.51
N PRO A 2 -33.20 -15.26 -34.05
CA PRO A 2 -32.87 -15.63 -32.68
C PRO A 2 -33.14 -14.44 -31.76
N GLU A 3 -33.66 -14.74 -30.57
CA GLU A 3 -33.97 -13.81 -29.49
C GLU A 3 -32.72 -13.09 -28.99
N ASP A 4 -32.82 -11.76 -28.87
CA ASP A 4 -31.86 -10.90 -28.21
C ASP A 4 -31.76 -11.25 -26.71
N LEU A 5 -30.62 -11.84 -26.32
CA LEU A 5 -30.23 -11.95 -24.92
C LEU A 5 -29.79 -10.58 -24.40
N ASP A 6 -30.75 -9.91 -23.76
CA ASP A 6 -30.64 -8.67 -22.99
C ASP A 6 -29.48 -8.75 -21.96
N LEU A 7 -28.30 -8.23 -22.33
CA LEU A 7 -27.18 -7.99 -21.43
C LEU A 7 -27.52 -6.85 -20.46
N ARG A 8 -28.31 -7.15 -19.44
CA ARG A 8 -28.46 -6.23 -18.31
C ARG A 8 -27.19 -6.27 -17.46
N PRO A 9 -26.54 -5.12 -17.18
CA PRO A 9 -25.45 -5.08 -16.23
C PRO A 9 -25.97 -5.53 -14.86
N ALA A 10 -25.26 -6.48 -14.24
CA ALA A 10 -25.55 -6.96 -12.90
C ALA A 10 -25.69 -5.74 -11.97
N ARG A 11 -26.84 -5.64 -11.29
CA ARG A 11 -27.12 -4.59 -10.31
C ARG A 11 -26.02 -4.63 -9.24
N GLY A 12 -25.04 -3.73 -9.34
CA GLY A 12 -24.18 -3.37 -8.22
C GLY A 12 -25.08 -2.81 -7.12
N GLY A 13 -25.49 -3.67 -6.20
CA GLY A 13 -26.46 -3.32 -5.16
C GLY A 13 -25.94 -2.20 -4.27
N VAL A 14 -26.86 -1.54 -3.56
CA VAL A 14 -26.59 -0.52 -2.53
C VAL A 14 -25.41 -0.90 -1.62
N ARG A 15 -25.27 -2.20 -1.32
CA ARG A 15 -24.14 -2.80 -0.60
C ARG A 15 -22.76 -2.46 -1.19
N VAL A 16 -22.56 -2.62 -2.50
CA VAL A 16 -21.27 -2.37 -3.16
C VAL A 16 -20.92 -0.89 -3.09
N THR A 17 -21.90 -0.01 -3.22
CA THR A 17 -21.73 1.44 -3.09
C THR A 17 -21.36 1.84 -1.67
N VAL A 18 -22.03 1.27 -0.66
CA VAL A 18 -21.71 1.50 0.76
C VAL A 18 -20.32 0.96 1.10
N GLN A 19 -19.94 -0.20 0.58
CA GLN A 19 -18.59 -0.76 0.75
C GLN A 19 -17.53 0.15 0.13
N LYS A 20 -17.71 0.59 -1.12
CA LYS A 20 -16.78 1.52 -1.78
C LYS A 20 -16.63 2.83 -1.02
N LEU A 21 -17.72 3.38 -0.50
CA LEU A 21 -17.71 4.57 0.35
C LEU A 21 -16.91 4.31 1.63
N GLY A 22 -17.20 3.21 2.33
CA GLY A 22 -16.49 2.82 3.55
C GLY A 22 -14.99 2.60 3.34
N THR A 23 -14.61 1.92 2.26
CA THR A 23 -13.21 1.73 1.89
C THR A 23 -12.53 3.07 1.62
N ALA A 24 -13.17 3.97 0.86
CA ALA A 24 -12.63 5.29 0.56
C ALA A 24 -12.41 6.13 1.82
N LEU A 25 -13.37 6.13 2.76
CA LEU A 25 -13.23 6.83 4.04
C LEU A 25 -12.10 6.23 4.89
N SER A 26 -12.04 4.89 4.98
CA SER A 26 -10.99 4.18 5.70
C SER A 26 -9.60 4.50 5.16
N THR A 27 -9.43 4.55 3.84
CA THR A 27 -8.13 4.85 3.20
C THR A 27 -7.64 6.28 3.47
N MET A 28 -8.51 7.20 3.86
CA MET A 28 -8.11 8.56 4.29
C MET A 28 -7.66 8.60 5.75
N VAL A 29 -8.24 7.75 6.61
CA VAL A 29 -7.98 7.75 8.06
C VAL A 29 -6.85 6.79 8.44
N LEU A 30 -6.80 5.60 7.84
CA LEU A 30 -5.88 4.52 8.19
C LEU A 30 -4.39 4.92 8.15
N PRO A 31 -3.91 5.66 7.12
CA PRO A 31 -2.50 6.11 7.09
C PRO A 31 -2.13 7.03 8.25
N ASN A 32 -3.14 7.62 8.90
CA ASN A 32 -3.00 8.61 9.95
C ASN A 32 -3.28 8.04 11.36
N ILE A 33 -3.49 6.73 11.51
CA ILE A 33 -3.77 6.09 12.81
C ILE A 33 -2.71 6.42 13.85
N GLY A 34 -1.44 6.48 13.47
CA GLY A 34 -0.36 6.87 14.39
C GLY A 34 -0.60 8.23 15.05
N ALA A 35 -1.15 9.19 14.30
CA ALA A 35 -1.50 10.52 14.82
C ALA A 35 -2.72 10.46 15.76
N PHE A 36 -3.73 9.66 15.44
CA PHE A 36 -4.88 9.43 16.34
C PHE A 36 -4.47 8.77 17.66
N ILE A 37 -3.59 7.77 17.61
CA ILE A 37 -3.05 7.11 18.80
C ILE A 37 -2.24 8.11 19.63
N ALA A 38 -1.35 8.87 19.00
CA ALA A 38 -0.55 9.88 19.69
C ALA A 38 -1.44 10.92 20.38
N TRP A 39 -2.43 11.47 19.66
CA TRP A 39 -3.42 12.39 20.21
C TRP A 39 -4.20 11.77 21.38
N GLY A 40 -4.68 10.53 21.21
CA GLY A 40 -5.45 9.82 22.23
C GLY A 40 -4.65 9.56 23.51
N LEU A 41 -3.37 9.18 23.40
CA LEU A 41 -2.48 8.99 24.54
C LEU A 41 -2.18 10.32 25.25
N ILE A 42 -1.90 11.38 24.49
CA ILE A 42 -1.67 12.71 25.05
C ILE A 42 -2.93 13.18 25.79
N THR A 43 -4.11 12.99 25.21
CA THR A 43 -5.40 13.31 25.82
C THR A 43 -5.60 12.52 27.11
N ALA A 44 -5.35 11.21 27.11
CA ALA A 44 -5.51 10.37 28.29
C ALA A 44 -4.56 10.74 29.43
N LEU A 45 -3.36 11.25 29.13
CA LEU A 45 -2.35 11.58 30.13
C LEU A 45 -2.51 12.98 30.70
N PHE A 46 -2.73 13.99 29.85
CA PHE A 46 -2.44 15.40 30.19
C PHE A 46 -3.64 16.32 30.32
N ILE A 47 -4.87 15.89 30.02
CA ILE A 47 -6.07 16.70 30.33
C ILE A 47 -6.32 16.78 31.83
N GLU A 48 -7.23 17.65 32.25
CA GLU A 48 -7.58 17.84 33.67
C GLU A 48 -7.98 16.54 34.37
N THR A 49 -8.72 15.66 33.69
CA THR A 49 -9.10 14.33 34.21
C THR A 49 -8.11 13.22 33.86
N GLY A 50 -6.95 13.55 33.30
CA GLY A 50 -5.96 12.61 32.80
C GLY A 50 -5.26 11.80 33.88
N TRP A 51 -4.50 10.78 33.48
CA TRP A 51 -3.78 9.93 34.42
C TRP A 51 -2.68 10.68 35.18
N VAL A 52 -2.02 11.66 34.54
CA VAL A 52 -0.92 12.41 35.18
C VAL A 52 -1.45 13.38 36.22
N THR A 53 -2.60 14.00 35.99
CA THR A 53 -3.26 14.86 36.99
C THR A 53 -3.70 14.03 38.19
N LEU A 54 -4.35 12.88 37.97
CA LEU A 54 -4.79 11.97 39.03
C LEU A 54 -3.63 11.43 39.90
N VAL A 55 -2.49 11.10 39.27
CA VAL A 55 -1.27 10.72 40.01
C VAL A 55 -0.68 11.92 40.74
N GLY A 56 -0.74 13.11 40.14
CA GLY A 56 -0.35 14.37 40.76
C GLY A 56 -1.12 14.64 42.06
N ASP A 57 -2.43 14.51 42.03
CA ASP A 57 -3.30 14.68 43.21
C ASP A 57 -2.91 13.70 44.32
N ALA A 58 -2.67 12.43 43.96
CA ALA A 58 -2.22 11.41 44.92
C ALA A 58 -0.82 11.70 45.52
N LEU A 59 -0.01 12.49 44.82
CA LEU A 59 1.33 12.92 45.25
C LEU A 59 1.33 14.30 45.94
N GLY A 60 0.15 14.91 46.14
CA GLY A 60 -0.01 16.22 46.79
C GLY A 60 0.24 17.42 45.90
N TYR A 61 0.17 17.26 44.57
CA TYR A 61 0.15 18.38 43.62
C TYR A 61 -1.29 18.88 43.45
N ASP A 62 -1.74 19.72 44.39
CA ASP A 62 -3.09 20.30 44.39
C ASP A 62 -3.23 21.42 43.33
N GLY A 63 -4.32 21.45 42.57
CA GLY A 63 -4.60 22.43 41.51
C GLY A 63 -5.48 21.84 40.41
N GLY A 64 -5.94 22.65 39.44
CA GLY A 64 -6.80 22.13 38.35
C GLY A 64 -6.10 21.06 37.52
N TYR A 65 -4.87 21.34 37.07
CA TYR A 65 -4.06 20.39 36.30
C TYR A 65 -2.88 19.81 37.11
N GLY A 66 -2.83 20.05 38.44
CA GLY A 66 -1.89 19.44 39.39
C GLY A 66 -0.44 19.30 38.89
N LEU A 67 0.04 18.06 38.79
CA LEU A 67 1.39 17.73 38.31
C LEU A 67 1.65 18.16 36.84
N VAL A 68 0.61 18.24 36.01
CA VAL A 68 0.73 18.66 34.60
C VAL A 68 1.16 20.11 34.48
N GLU A 69 0.72 20.99 35.38
CA GLU A 69 1.19 22.39 35.48
C GLU A 69 2.71 22.46 35.72
N HIS A 70 3.19 21.58 36.58
CA HIS A 70 4.58 21.57 37.04
C HIS A 70 5.56 21.03 35.99
N ILE A 71 5.13 20.14 35.10
CA ILE A 71 5.95 19.53 34.04
C ILE A 71 5.91 20.30 32.72
N GLY A 72 5.55 21.58 32.75
CA GLY A 72 5.55 22.47 31.59
C GLY A 72 4.16 22.84 31.06
N GLY A 73 3.10 22.54 31.80
CA GLY A 73 1.75 23.06 31.56
C GLY A 73 1.20 22.68 30.18
N TRP A 74 1.14 21.37 29.87
CA TRP A 74 0.64 20.76 28.61
C TRP A 74 -0.84 21.08 28.26
N GLY A 75 -1.25 22.34 28.38
CA GLY A 75 -2.64 22.79 28.36
C GLY A 75 -3.19 23.25 29.70
N ALA A 76 -2.37 23.35 30.73
CA ALA A 76 -2.87 23.72 32.04
C ALA A 76 -3.38 25.16 32.09
N GLY A 77 -4.63 25.34 32.55
CA GLY A 77 -5.25 26.64 32.78
C GLY A 77 -5.72 27.39 31.52
N ALA A 78 -5.72 26.75 30.34
CA ALA A 78 -6.21 27.38 29.13
C ALA A 78 -7.37 26.58 28.53
N GLU A 79 -8.51 27.25 28.38
CA GLU A 79 -9.68 26.79 27.63
C GLU A 79 -9.25 26.46 26.18
N GLY A 80 -8.82 25.21 25.94
CA GLY A 80 -8.53 24.68 24.61
C GLY A 80 -7.13 24.90 24.01
N THR A 81 -6.11 25.38 24.74
CA THR A 81 -4.77 25.66 24.13
C THR A 81 -3.63 24.70 24.51
N GLY A 82 -3.92 23.59 25.19
CA GLY A 82 -2.98 22.47 25.29
C GLY A 82 -2.78 21.78 23.96
N ILE A 83 -1.67 21.04 23.77
CA ILE A 83 -1.34 20.33 22.52
C ILE A 83 -2.49 19.45 21.99
N VAL A 84 -3.38 18.98 22.86
CA VAL A 84 -4.59 18.19 22.54
C VAL A 84 -5.51 18.93 21.56
N GLY A 85 -5.80 20.21 21.82
CA GLY A 85 -6.74 21.02 21.03
C GLY A 85 -6.26 21.23 19.59
N PRO A 86 -5.03 21.74 19.37
CA PRO A 86 -4.52 21.90 18.02
C PRO A 86 -4.35 20.58 17.25
N MET A 87 -4.06 19.48 17.95
CA MET A 87 -3.98 18.16 17.31
C MET A 87 -5.34 17.73 16.74
N ILE A 88 -6.40 17.84 17.54
CA ILE A 88 -7.73 17.40 17.11
C ILE A 88 -8.38 18.36 16.10
N SER A 89 -8.19 19.66 16.27
CA SER A 89 -8.82 20.67 15.42
C SER A 89 -8.07 20.87 14.11
N TYR A 90 -6.73 20.81 14.11
CA TYR A 90 -5.91 21.08 12.91
C TYR A 90 -5.21 19.84 12.39
N LEU A 91 -4.34 19.22 13.21
CA LEU A 91 -3.44 18.17 12.71
C LEU A 91 -4.19 16.99 12.08
N LEU A 92 -5.15 16.40 12.82
CA LEU A 92 -5.85 15.20 12.35
C LEU A 92 -6.73 15.48 11.12
N PRO A 93 -7.56 16.54 11.07
CA PRO A 93 -8.30 16.87 9.86
C PRO A 93 -7.39 17.15 8.66
N ILE A 94 -6.31 17.92 8.82
CA ILE A 94 -5.39 18.24 7.71
C ILE A 94 -4.74 16.97 7.14
N LEU A 95 -4.33 16.04 8.00
CA LEU A 95 -3.75 14.76 7.58
C LEU A 95 -4.76 13.91 6.78
N ILE A 96 -6.03 13.92 7.17
CA ILE A 96 -7.11 13.27 6.43
C ILE A 96 -7.33 13.96 5.08
N GLY A 97 -7.37 15.30 5.07
CA GLY A 97 -7.50 16.10 3.87
C GLY A 97 -6.38 15.85 2.87
N TYR A 98 -5.14 15.78 3.38
CA TYR A 98 -3.96 15.44 2.62
C TYR A 98 -4.06 14.03 2.04
N ALA A 99 -4.39 13.03 2.84
CA ALA A 99 -4.54 11.65 2.37
C ALA A 99 -5.64 11.53 1.30
N GLY A 100 -6.79 12.19 1.51
CA GLY A 100 -7.90 12.22 0.57
C GLY A 100 -7.55 12.89 -0.75
N GLY A 101 -6.87 14.04 -0.71
CA GLY A 101 -6.42 14.74 -1.92
C GLY A 101 -5.38 13.94 -2.70
N ARG A 102 -4.44 13.30 -2.01
CA ARG A 102 -3.43 12.42 -2.60
C ARG A 102 -4.08 11.22 -3.30
N MET A 103 -5.04 10.57 -2.64
CA MET A 103 -5.74 9.39 -3.17
C MET A 103 -6.48 9.67 -4.49
N VAL A 104 -7.15 10.82 -4.61
CA VAL A 104 -7.93 11.13 -5.82
C VAL A 104 -7.08 11.67 -6.96
N TYR A 105 -5.90 12.22 -6.65
CA TYR A 105 -4.94 12.68 -7.64
C TYR A 105 -3.76 11.71 -7.81
N ASP A 106 -4.08 10.44 -8.08
CA ASP A 106 -3.14 9.37 -8.46
C ASP A 106 -1.90 9.25 -7.55
N ASP A 107 -2.13 9.41 -6.24
CA ASP A 107 -1.13 9.37 -5.19
C ASP A 107 -0.05 10.48 -5.25
N THR A 108 -0.31 11.59 -5.93
CA THR A 108 0.63 12.70 -6.05
C THR A 108 0.65 13.59 -4.79
N VAL A 109 1.84 13.97 -4.34
CA VAL A 109 2.04 14.92 -3.23
C VAL A 109 1.28 16.22 -3.45
N ARG A 110 1.19 16.68 -4.71
CA ARG A 110 0.47 17.90 -5.10
C ARG A 110 -1.01 17.82 -4.76
N GLY A 111 -1.67 16.70 -5.05
CA GLY A 111 -3.07 16.48 -4.65
C GLY A 111 -3.25 16.53 -3.15
N GLY A 112 -2.30 15.95 -2.40
CA GLY A 112 -2.29 16.03 -0.95
C GLY A 112 -2.14 17.45 -0.43
N VAL A 113 -1.21 18.24 -0.98
CA VAL A 113 -0.99 19.64 -0.58
C VAL A 113 -2.24 20.48 -0.82
N VAL A 114 -2.87 20.37 -2.00
CA VAL A 114 -4.11 21.11 -2.31
C VAL A 114 -5.26 20.66 -1.39
N GLY A 115 -5.37 19.35 -1.14
CA GLY A 115 -6.34 18.81 -0.19
C GLY A 115 -6.15 19.36 1.23
N ALA A 116 -4.92 19.42 1.71
CA ALA A 116 -4.57 20.00 3.01
C ALA A 116 -4.95 21.49 3.12
N ILE A 117 -4.66 22.28 2.08
CA ILE A 117 -5.01 23.71 2.04
C ILE A 117 -6.54 23.89 2.07
N ALA A 118 -7.27 23.12 1.26
CA ALA A 118 -8.73 23.13 1.24
C ALA A 118 -9.33 22.75 2.61
N THR A 119 -8.74 21.76 3.28
CA THR A 119 -9.14 21.34 4.62
C THR A 119 -8.87 22.40 5.67
N ILE A 120 -7.78 23.15 5.59
CA ILE A 120 -7.55 24.29 6.49
C ILE A 120 -8.66 25.32 6.40
N GLY A 121 -9.14 25.60 5.18
CA GLY A 121 -10.32 26.44 4.98
C GLY A 121 -11.53 25.93 5.77
N ALA A 122 -11.84 24.64 5.61
CA ALA A 122 -12.96 24.02 6.33
C ALA A 122 -12.79 24.05 7.86
N VAL A 123 -11.59 23.70 8.36
CA VAL A 123 -11.26 23.67 9.80
C VAL A 123 -11.41 25.05 10.43
N THR A 124 -10.89 26.08 9.78
CA THR A 124 -10.91 27.46 10.34
C THR A 124 -12.28 28.12 10.24
N GLY A 125 -13.20 27.55 9.46
CA GLY A 125 -14.57 28.03 9.31
C GLY A 125 -15.59 27.44 10.30
N ALA A 126 -15.15 26.63 11.27
CA ALA A 126 -16.03 25.99 12.25
C ALA A 126 -15.37 25.87 13.62
N ASP A 127 -16.18 25.91 14.68
CA ASP A 127 -15.74 25.77 16.08
C ASP A 127 -15.60 24.31 16.54
N VAL A 128 -15.91 23.34 15.65
CA VAL A 128 -15.84 21.90 15.93
C VAL A 128 -14.79 21.23 15.04
N PRO A 129 -14.12 20.14 15.50
CA PRO A 129 -13.17 19.41 14.68
C PRO A 129 -13.77 18.92 13.33
N MET A 130 -13.23 19.42 12.22
CA MET A 130 -13.80 19.23 10.87
C MET A 130 -13.34 17.94 10.18
N PHE A 131 -13.52 16.78 10.82
CA PHE A 131 -13.20 15.47 10.20
C PHE A 131 -14.01 15.21 8.93
N LEU A 132 -15.33 15.43 8.98
CA LEU A 132 -16.21 15.27 7.81
C LEU A 132 -15.88 16.31 6.72
N GLY A 133 -15.61 17.55 7.14
CA GLY A 133 -15.15 18.61 6.24
C GLY A 133 -13.86 18.24 5.52
N ALA A 134 -12.90 17.63 6.22
CA ALA A 134 -11.65 17.13 5.64
C ALA A 134 -11.88 15.98 4.64
N MET A 135 -12.74 15.02 4.99
CA MET A 135 -13.08 13.87 4.13
C MET A 135 -13.79 14.29 2.83
N VAL A 136 -14.44 15.46 2.81
CA VAL A 136 -15.06 16.01 1.60
C VAL A 136 -14.07 16.92 0.85
N MET A 137 -13.51 17.92 1.53
CA MET A 137 -12.68 18.95 0.92
C MET A 137 -11.33 18.43 0.42
N GLY A 138 -10.72 17.46 1.10
CA GLY A 138 -9.46 16.86 0.69
C GLY A 138 -9.55 16.20 -0.69
N PRO A 139 -10.41 15.18 -0.87
CA PRO A 139 -10.68 14.55 -2.16
C PRO A 139 -11.14 15.52 -3.24
N LEU A 140 -12.02 16.48 -2.89
CA LEU A 140 -12.46 17.52 -3.81
C LEU A 140 -11.29 18.37 -4.31
N GLY A 141 -10.34 18.70 -3.43
CA GLY A 141 -9.12 19.42 -3.77
C GLY A 141 -8.24 18.64 -4.74
N GLY A 142 -7.97 17.36 -4.46
CA GLY A 142 -7.23 16.50 -5.38
C GLY A 142 -7.92 16.33 -6.73
N TRP A 143 -9.23 16.10 -6.73
CA TRP A 143 -10.03 15.93 -7.94
C TRP A 143 -10.05 17.19 -8.83
N THR A 144 -10.34 18.35 -8.24
CA THR A 144 -10.40 19.61 -8.98
C THR A 144 -9.02 20.02 -9.49
N MET A 145 -7.95 19.76 -8.73
CA MET A 145 -6.57 19.98 -9.18
C MET A 145 -6.23 19.10 -10.39
N LYS A 146 -6.56 17.80 -10.33
CA LYS A 146 -6.39 16.88 -11.46
C LYS A 146 -7.12 17.36 -12.70
N ARG A 147 -8.35 17.85 -12.55
CA ARG A 147 -9.14 18.42 -13.66
C ARG A 147 -8.53 19.68 -14.23
N LEU A 148 -7.99 20.54 -13.37
CA LEU A 148 -7.37 21.79 -13.75
C LEU A 148 -6.09 21.53 -14.57
N ASP A 149 -5.24 20.60 -14.17
CA ASP A 149 -4.00 20.29 -14.88
C ASP A 149 -4.22 19.74 -16.30
N LEU A 150 -5.28 18.97 -16.51
CA LEU A 150 -5.66 18.47 -17.84
C LEU A 150 -5.91 19.60 -18.87
N LEU A 151 -6.17 20.84 -18.44
CA LEU A 151 -6.43 21.97 -19.35
C LEU A 151 -5.16 22.54 -19.99
N TRP A 152 -4.00 22.34 -19.37
CA TRP A 152 -2.76 23.02 -19.73
C TRP A 152 -1.47 22.21 -19.62
N GLN A 153 -1.50 20.97 -19.12
CA GLN A 153 -0.31 20.11 -19.02
C GLN A 153 0.49 20.01 -20.33
N ASP A 154 -0.20 19.92 -21.48
CA ASP A 154 0.44 19.79 -22.81
C ASP A 154 0.89 21.14 -23.41
N LYS A 155 0.62 22.25 -22.70
CA LYS A 155 0.92 23.62 -23.14
C LYS A 155 2.10 24.23 -22.38
N ILE A 156 2.60 23.56 -21.34
CA ILE A 156 3.71 24.06 -20.52
C ILE A 156 5.01 23.78 -21.25
N ARG A 157 5.86 24.80 -21.33
CA ARG A 157 7.19 24.66 -21.95
C ARG A 157 8.14 23.88 -21.03
N PRO A 158 9.05 23.08 -21.59
CA PRO A 158 10.12 22.44 -20.84
C PRO A 158 10.90 23.42 -19.97
N GLY A 159 11.09 23.08 -18.69
CA GLY A 159 11.78 23.89 -17.69
C GLY A 159 10.87 24.81 -16.87
N PHE A 160 9.59 24.96 -17.24
CA PHE A 160 8.61 25.76 -16.49
C PHE A 160 7.58 24.91 -15.74
N GLU A 161 7.61 23.59 -15.86
CA GLU A 161 6.62 22.68 -15.28
C GLU A 161 6.52 22.83 -13.77
N MET A 162 7.67 22.85 -13.07
CA MET A 162 7.68 22.96 -11.61
C MET A 162 7.12 24.31 -11.14
N LEU A 163 7.39 25.39 -11.88
CA LEU A 163 6.88 26.72 -11.58
C LEU A 163 5.36 26.76 -11.75
N VAL A 164 4.87 26.37 -12.92
CA VAL A 164 3.44 26.39 -13.24
C VAL A 164 2.66 25.46 -12.29
N ASN A 165 3.20 24.27 -12.02
CA ASN A 165 2.55 23.29 -11.17
C ASN A 165 2.39 23.80 -9.72
N ASN A 166 3.43 24.40 -9.15
CA ASN A 166 3.39 24.93 -7.79
C ASN A 166 2.49 26.17 -7.67
N PHE A 167 2.57 27.10 -8.63
CA PHE A 167 1.70 28.29 -8.63
C PHE A 167 0.23 27.93 -8.82
N ALA A 168 -0.08 27.02 -9.75
CA ALA A 168 -1.45 26.56 -9.96
C ALA A 168 -2.00 25.85 -8.71
N ALA A 169 -1.20 24.99 -8.06
CA ALA A 169 -1.59 24.35 -6.80
C ALA A 169 -1.85 25.38 -5.69
N GLY A 170 -0.99 26.39 -5.54
CA GLY A 170 -1.15 27.43 -4.53
C GLY A 170 -2.38 28.31 -4.76
N ILE A 171 -2.58 28.80 -5.99
CA ILE A 171 -3.72 29.66 -6.34
C ILE A 171 -5.03 28.87 -6.21
N TRP A 172 -5.07 27.64 -6.72
CA TRP A 172 -6.27 26.82 -6.65
C TRP A 172 -6.57 26.37 -5.21
N GLY A 173 -5.53 26.01 -4.46
CA GLY A 173 -5.63 25.73 -3.03
C GLY A 173 -6.23 26.91 -2.26
N MET A 174 -5.78 28.14 -2.52
CA MET A 174 -6.35 29.36 -1.92
C MET A 174 -7.86 29.49 -2.21
N VAL A 175 -8.28 29.29 -3.46
CA VAL A 175 -9.71 29.34 -3.83
C VAL A 175 -10.51 28.29 -3.05
N LEU A 176 -10.01 27.05 -2.99
CA LEU A 176 -10.67 25.98 -2.27
C LEU A 176 -10.68 26.20 -0.75
N ALA A 177 -9.67 26.84 -0.18
CA ALA A 177 -9.65 27.21 1.23
C ALA A 177 -10.75 28.23 1.54
N ILE A 178 -10.92 29.25 0.70
CA ILE A 178 -12.00 30.24 0.85
C ILE A 178 -13.37 29.55 0.73
N VAL A 179 -13.53 28.65 -0.25
CA VAL A 179 -14.77 27.86 -0.40
C VAL A 179 -15.01 26.98 0.83
N GLY A 180 -13.96 26.29 1.33
CA GLY A 180 -14.04 25.48 2.54
C GLY A 180 -14.48 26.30 3.75
N TYR A 181 -13.90 27.48 3.93
CA TYR A 181 -14.23 28.38 5.04
C TYR A 181 -15.69 28.82 5.02
N VAL A 182 -16.22 29.19 3.84
CA VAL A 182 -17.59 29.71 3.72
C VAL A 182 -18.65 28.60 3.66
N VAL A 183 -18.34 27.48 3.01
CA VAL A 183 -19.35 26.45 2.66
C VAL A 183 -19.32 25.25 3.61
N ALA A 184 -18.16 24.83 4.09
CA ALA A 184 -18.06 23.59 4.86
C ALA A 184 -18.69 23.72 6.25
N GLY A 185 -18.48 24.86 6.94
CA GLY A 185 -18.99 25.11 8.29
C GLY A 185 -20.50 24.87 8.42
N PRO A 186 -21.36 25.61 7.67
CA PRO A 186 -22.81 25.46 7.78
C PRO A 186 -23.34 24.05 7.47
N PHE A 187 -22.69 23.35 6.52
CA PHE A 187 -23.11 22.00 6.16
C PHE A 187 -22.77 20.98 7.25
N VAL A 188 -21.54 21.05 7.79
CA VAL A 188 -21.11 20.14 8.85
C VAL A 188 -21.87 20.42 10.14
N GLU A 189 -22.10 21.69 10.49
CA GLU A 189 -22.93 22.07 11.64
C GLU A 189 -24.35 21.52 11.51
N ALA A 190 -25.01 21.72 10.36
CA ALA A 190 -26.34 21.20 10.12
C ALA A 190 -26.40 19.65 10.22
N PHE A 191 -25.37 18.97 9.70
CA PHE A 191 -25.26 17.51 9.80
C PHE A 191 -25.05 17.05 11.25
N SER A 192 -24.11 17.66 11.97
CA SER A 192 -23.80 17.33 13.36
C SER A 192 -25.00 17.55 14.26
N THR A 193 -25.68 18.70 14.17
CA THR A 193 -26.90 18.97 14.94
C THR A 193 -28.04 17.99 14.61
N ALA A 194 -28.17 17.57 13.34
CA ALA A 194 -29.17 16.56 12.97
C ALA A 194 -28.82 15.18 13.55
N ALA A 195 -27.55 14.79 13.50
CA ALA A 195 -27.08 13.52 14.04
C ALA A 195 -27.16 13.48 15.57
N GLU A 196 -26.80 14.57 16.25
CA GLU A 196 -26.96 14.73 17.70
C GLU A 196 -28.40 14.53 18.12
N LYS A 197 -29.37 15.19 17.46
CA LYS A 197 -30.80 14.98 17.75
C LYS A 197 -31.23 13.52 17.63
N VAL A 198 -30.64 12.77 16.71
CA VAL A 198 -30.92 11.33 16.57
C VAL A 198 -30.31 10.55 17.74
N VAL A 199 -29.07 10.85 18.12
CA VAL A 199 -28.42 10.23 19.26
C VAL A 199 -29.18 10.56 20.55
N ASP A 200 -29.47 11.82 20.82
CA ASP A 200 -30.24 12.29 21.97
C ASP A 200 -31.59 11.58 22.06
N PHE A 201 -32.33 11.52 20.95
CA PHE A 201 -33.59 10.76 20.90
C PHE A 201 -33.41 9.29 21.29
N LEU A 202 -32.33 8.64 20.80
CA LEU A 202 -32.04 7.25 21.13
C LEU A 202 -31.64 7.08 22.60
N VAL A 203 -30.92 8.03 23.19
CA VAL A 203 -30.51 8.02 24.60
C VAL A 203 -31.70 8.27 25.51
N GLU A 204 -32.45 9.36 25.29
CA GLU A 204 -33.62 9.76 26.11
C GLU A 204 -34.70 8.68 26.15
N ASN A 205 -34.89 7.97 25.04
CA ASN A 205 -35.88 6.88 24.96
C ASN A 205 -35.29 5.50 25.31
N SER A 206 -34.02 5.43 25.76
CA SER A 206 -33.31 4.18 26.07
C SER A 206 -33.29 3.17 24.91
N LEU A 207 -33.31 3.69 23.67
CA LEU A 207 -33.29 2.94 22.42
C LEU A 207 -31.87 2.75 21.87
N LEU A 208 -30.87 3.43 22.43
CA LEU A 208 -29.48 3.30 22.00
C LEU A 208 -28.98 1.84 21.90
N PRO A 209 -29.35 0.91 22.80
CA PRO A 209 -28.99 -0.51 22.65
C PRO A 209 -29.40 -1.11 21.30
N LEU A 210 -30.54 -0.69 20.73
CA LEU A 210 -31.07 -1.19 19.46
C LEU A 210 -30.17 -0.87 18.26
N THR A 211 -29.26 0.10 18.37
CA THR A 211 -28.26 0.38 17.33
C THR A 211 -27.42 -0.86 17.00
N SER A 212 -27.23 -1.76 17.97
CA SER A 212 -26.51 -3.03 17.81
C SER A 212 -27.12 -3.94 16.74
N VAL A 213 -28.43 -3.82 16.46
CA VAL A 213 -29.11 -4.56 15.39
C VAL A 213 -28.54 -4.21 14.01
N PHE A 214 -28.02 -3.00 13.84
CA PHE A 214 -27.39 -2.55 12.61
C PHE A 214 -25.87 -2.66 12.68
N VAL A 215 -25.29 -2.27 13.81
CA VAL A 215 -23.83 -2.18 13.98
C VAL A 215 -23.18 -3.56 13.94
N GLU A 216 -23.68 -4.55 14.68
CA GLU A 216 -23.04 -5.88 14.74
C GLU A 216 -23.07 -6.62 13.39
N PRO A 217 -24.19 -6.63 12.64
CA PRO A 217 -24.16 -7.18 11.28
C PRO A 217 -23.26 -6.40 10.33
N ALA A 218 -23.26 -5.08 10.42
CA ALA A 218 -22.39 -4.26 9.59
C ALA A 218 -20.91 -4.53 9.87
N LYS A 219 -20.51 -4.75 11.14
CA LYS A 219 -19.15 -5.16 11.52
C LYS A 219 -18.73 -6.45 10.83
N VAL A 220 -19.53 -7.51 10.96
CA VAL A 220 -19.27 -8.81 10.33
C VAL A 220 -19.21 -8.73 8.79
N LEU A 221 -19.93 -7.76 8.21
CA LEU A 221 -19.92 -7.47 6.77
C LEU A 221 -18.83 -6.49 6.33
N PHE A 222 -17.87 -6.15 7.19
CA PHE A 222 -16.75 -5.24 6.92
C PHE A 222 -17.16 -3.80 6.62
N LEU A 223 -18.30 -3.38 7.17
CA LEU A 223 -18.77 -1.99 7.12
C LEU A 223 -18.42 -1.22 8.40
N ASN A 224 -17.66 -1.83 9.31
CA ASN A 224 -17.20 -1.21 10.57
C ASN A 224 -16.42 0.09 10.33
N ASN A 225 -15.54 0.13 9.33
CA ASN A 225 -14.78 1.35 9.02
C ASN A 225 -15.67 2.52 8.56
N ALA A 226 -16.74 2.23 7.82
CA ALA A 226 -17.69 3.25 7.37
C ALA A 226 -18.48 3.83 8.54
N ILE A 227 -18.90 2.96 9.46
CA ILE A 227 -19.69 3.33 10.63
C ILE A 227 -18.82 4.04 11.66
N ASN A 228 -17.67 3.48 12.01
CA ASN A 228 -16.80 4.03 13.03
C ASN A 228 -16.17 5.35 12.55
N HIS A 229 -15.43 5.35 11.45
CA HIS A 229 -14.75 6.57 11.01
C HIS A 229 -15.66 7.59 10.31
N GLY A 230 -16.76 7.14 9.70
CA GLY A 230 -17.69 8.02 9.01
C GLY A 230 -18.77 8.65 9.90
N VAL A 231 -19.15 7.98 11.01
CA VAL A 231 -20.27 8.42 11.85
C VAL A 231 -19.88 8.56 13.32
N PHE A 232 -19.47 7.47 13.98
CA PHE A 232 -19.27 7.50 15.44
C PHE A 232 -18.04 8.26 15.89
N THR A 233 -16.93 8.20 15.17
CA THR A 233 -15.70 8.92 15.52
C THR A 233 -15.94 10.44 15.48
N PRO A 234 -16.44 11.04 14.39
CA PRO A 234 -16.71 12.48 14.38
C PRO A 234 -17.71 12.94 15.44
N LEU A 235 -18.83 12.22 15.60
CA LEU A 235 -19.87 12.58 16.56
C LEU A 235 -19.41 12.40 18.00
N GLY A 236 -18.80 11.25 18.31
CA GLY A 236 -18.27 10.98 19.65
C GLY A 236 -17.12 11.92 20.01
N THR A 237 -16.34 12.38 19.03
CA THR A 237 -15.32 13.41 19.27
C THR A 237 -15.94 14.77 19.59
N ALA A 238 -17.00 15.16 18.89
CA ALA A 238 -17.72 16.40 19.19
C ALA A 238 -18.35 16.36 20.60
N GLU A 239 -18.96 15.23 20.96
CA GLU A 239 -19.53 14.97 22.28
C GLU A 239 -18.45 14.96 23.38
N ALA A 240 -17.38 14.16 23.21
CA ALA A 240 -16.31 14.04 24.20
C ALA A 240 -15.52 15.34 24.42
N THR A 241 -15.52 16.26 23.44
CA THR A 241 -14.91 17.59 23.63
C THR A 241 -15.73 18.46 24.59
N ARG A 242 -17.06 18.27 24.63
CA ARG A 242 -17.96 19.01 25.55
C ARG A 242 -18.10 18.32 26.90
N ASP A 243 -18.34 17.01 26.85
CA ASP A 243 -18.78 16.23 28.01
C ASP A 243 -17.63 15.41 28.62
N GLY A 244 -16.44 15.45 28.03
CA GLY A 244 -15.23 14.75 28.48
C GLY A 244 -15.16 13.28 28.06
N GLU A 245 -16.29 12.70 27.65
CA GLU A 245 -16.38 11.34 27.12
C GLU A 245 -17.58 11.18 26.19
N SER A 246 -17.61 10.06 25.44
CA SER A 246 -18.76 9.69 24.60
C SER A 246 -19.00 8.18 24.64
N ILE A 247 -20.26 7.81 24.79
CA ILE A 247 -20.72 6.41 24.69
C ILE A 247 -20.59 5.87 23.25
N LEU A 248 -20.61 6.75 22.24
CA LEU A 248 -20.56 6.37 20.83
C LEU A 248 -19.27 5.62 20.47
N PHE A 249 -18.17 5.94 21.14
CA PHE A 249 -16.90 5.22 20.94
C PHE A 249 -16.97 3.76 21.42
N LEU A 250 -17.84 3.42 22.39
CA LEU A 250 -17.98 2.06 22.89
C LEU A 250 -18.88 1.18 22.03
N ILE A 251 -19.77 1.78 21.22
CA ILE A 251 -20.75 1.03 20.42
C ILE A 251 -20.06 0.03 19.50
N GLU A 252 -18.95 0.42 18.87
CA GLU A 252 -18.16 -0.49 18.03
C GLU A 252 -16.96 -1.10 18.76
N ALA A 253 -16.31 -0.33 19.64
CA ALA A 253 -15.07 -0.73 20.28
C ALA A 253 -15.19 -1.80 21.36
N ASN A 254 -16.38 -1.98 21.95
CA ASN A 254 -16.60 -2.93 23.03
C ASN A 254 -16.16 -4.36 22.61
N PRO A 255 -15.17 -4.95 23.28
CA PRO A 255 -14.64 -6.26 22.91
C PRO A 255 -15.50 -7.45 23.39
N GLY A 256 -16.49 -7.19 24.23
CA GLY A 256 -17.29 -8.21 24.89
C GLY A 256 -18.07 -9.13 23.93
N PRO A 257 -18.75 -8.62 22.90
CA PRO A 257 -19.49 -9.48 21.97
C PRO A 257 -18.58 -10.51 21.27
N GLY A 258 -17.45 -10.07 20.72
CA GLY A 258 -16.48 -10.96 20.08
C GLY A 258 -15.89 -11.98 21.05
N LEU A 259 -15.50 -11.54 22.25
CA LEU A 259 -14.97 -12.42 23.30
C LEU A 259 -15.99 -13.49 23.70
N GLY A 260 -17.25 -13.11 23.95
CA GLY A 260 -18.30 -14.04 24.37
C GLY A 260 -18.57 -15.11 23.32
N LEU A 261 -18.57 -14.73 22.03
CA LEU A 261 -18.72 -15.67 20.92
C LEU A 261 -17.57 -16.69 20.88
N LEU A 262 -16.33 -16.21 20.96
CA LEU A 262 -15.15 -17.07 20.89
C LEU A 262 -15.06 -18.01 22.11
N LEU A 263 -15.39 -17.52 23.31
CA LEU A 263 -15.50 -18.38 24.49
C LEU A 263 -16.59 -19.46 24.31
N ALA A 264 -17.72 -19.12 23.68
CA ALA A 264 -18.77 -20.10 23.40
C ALA A 264 -18.27 -21.18 22.43
N PHE A 265 -17.50 -20.83 21.41
CA PHE A 265 -16.85 -21.81 20.52
C PHE A 265 -15.79 -22.65 21.22
N ALA A 266 -15.00 -22.08 22.14
CA ALA A 266 -14.01 -22.83 22.90
C ALA A 266 -14.64 -23.95 23.75
N VAL A 267 -15.84 -23.70 24.30
CA VAL A 267 -16.55 -24.64 25.17
C VAL A 267 -17.48 -25.58 24.39
N PHE A 268 -18.30 -25.03 23.49
CA PHE A 268 -19.41 -25.73 22.81
C PHE A 268 -19.24 -25.91 21.31
N GLY A 269 -18.21 -25.30 20.71
CA GLY A 269 -17.89 -25.49 19.30
C GLY A 269 -17.40 -26.91 19.01
N SER A 270 -17.20 -27.21 17.73
CA SER A 270 -16.66 -28.50 17.30
C SER A 270 -15.45 -28.33 16.37
N GLY A 271 -14.69 -29.42 16.20
CA GLY A 271 -13.56 -29.48 15.25
C GLY A 271 -12.54 -28.35 15.40
N VAL A 272 -12.13 -27.81 14.24
CA VAL A 272 -11.11 -26.75 14.13
C VAL A 272 -11.58 -25.43 14.75
N ALA A 273 -12.87 -25.12 14.69
CA ALA A 273 -13.44 -23.93 15.31
C ALA A 273 -13.26 -23.95 16.84
N ARG A 274 -13.48 -25.09 17.50
CA ARG A 274 -13.22 -25.23 18.94
C ARG A 274 -11.74 -25.07 19.29
N ALA A 275 -10.86 -25.70 18.51
CA ALA A 275 -9.43 -25.70 18.78
C ALA A 275 -8.78 -24.32 18.59
N SER A 276 -9.24 -23.54 17.61
CA SER A 276 -8.71 -22.21 17.28
C SER A 276 -9.28 -21.08 18.16
N ALA A 277 -10.49 -21.25 18.69
CA ALA A 277 -11.22 -20.18 19.39
C ALA A 277 -10.49 -19.57 20.61
N PRO A 278 -9.78 -20.32 21.48
CA PRO A 278 -9.04 -19.72 22.59
C PRO A 278 -7.92 -18.77 22.14
N GLY A 279 -7.17 -19.15 21.10
CA GLY A 279 -6.12 -18.30 20.53
C GLY A 279 -6.70 -17.06 19.87
N ALA A 280 -7.78 -17.25 19.10
CA ALA A 280 -8.55 -16.18 18.50
C ALA A 280 -9.09 -15.19 19.54
N ALA A 281 -9.55 -15.68 20.70
CA ALA A 281 -10.08 -14.86 21.79
C ALA A 281 -9.02 -13.92 22.35
N ILE A 282 -7.80 -14.41 22.59
CA ILE A 282 -6.69 -13.58 23.09
C ILE A 282 -6.32 -12.50 22.07
N ILE A 283 -6.16 -12.87 20.80
CA ILE A 283 -5.72 -11.93 19.76
C ILE A 283 -6.79 -10.87 19.49
N SER A 284 -8.06 -11.26 19.48
CA SER A 284 -9.17 -10.31 19.37
C SER A 284 -9.21 -9.39 20.59
N PHE A 285 -9.29 -9.95 21.81
CA PHE A 285 -9.57 -9.21 23.04
C PHE A 285 -8.42 -8.33 23.52
N VAL A 286 -7.18 -8.81 23.40
CA VAL A 286 -5.99 -8.07 23.82
C VAL A 286 -5.44 -7.27 22.65
N GLY A 287 -5.22 -7.96 21.52
CA GLY A 287 -4.60 -7.39 20.33
C GLY A 287 -5.47 -6.42 19.55
N GLY A 288 -6.78 -6.39 19.77
CA GLY A 288 -7.68 -5.47 19.06
C GLY A 288 -7.92 -5.83 17.59
N ILE A 289 -7.67 -7.09 17.22
CA ILE A 289 -7.98 -7.59 15.88
C ILE A 289 -9.38 -8.22 15.94
N HIS A 290 -10.39 -7.38 16.07
CA HIS A 290 -11.77 -7.85 16.24
C HIS A 290 -12.32 -8.57 15.00
N GLU A 291 -11.70 -8.45 13.83
CA GLU A 291 -12.14 -9.21 12.65
C GLU A 291 -11.87 -10.72 12.80
N ILE A 292 -11.03 -11.15 13.74
CA ILE A 292 -10.75 -12.57 13.98
C ILE A 292 -11.98 -13.37 14.38
N TYR A 293 -13.00 -12.76 15.00
CA TYR A 293 -14.23 -13.50 15.35
C TYR A 293 -15.24 -13.57 14.19
N PHE A 294 -15.07 -12.79 13.12
CA PHE A 294 -16.05 -12.74 12.03
C PHE A 294 -16.22 -14.06 11.27
N PRO A 295 -15.17 -14.88 11.00
CA PRO A 295 -15.34 -16.17 10.32
C PRO A 295 -16.24 -17.11 11.14
N TYR A 296 -16.19 -17.03 12.46
CA TYR A 296 -17.04 -17.81 13.35
C TYR A 296 -18.52 -17.44 13.21
N VAL A 297 -18.83 -16.17 12.96
CA VAL A 297 -20.20 -15.72 12.64
C VAL A 297 -20.60 -16.12 11.22
N LEU A 298 -19.71 -15.95 10.24
CA LEU A 298 -19.99 -16.27 8.83
C LEU A 298 -20.22 -17.78 8.61
N MET A 299 -19.49 -18.62 9.34
CA MET A 299 -19.64 -20.07 9.31
C MET A 299 -21.04 -20.51 9.80
N LYS A 300 -21.58 -19.81 10.81
CA LYS A 300 -22.93 -20.06 11.35
C LYS A 300 -23.70 -18.74 11.49
N PRO A 301 -24.31 -18.22 10.41
CA PRO A 301 -24.89 -16.87 10.38
C PRO A 301 -25.93 -16.57 11.47
N ARG A 302 -26.59 -17.59 12.04
CA ARG A 302 -27.51 -17.42 13.18
C ARG A 302 -26.82 -16.84 14.42
N LEU A 303 -25.51 -17.04 14.57
CA LEU A 303 -24.70 -16.49 15.67
C LEU A 303 -24.61 -14.96 15.63
N ILE A 304 -25.04 -14.32 14.54
CA ILE A 304 -25.22 -12.87 14.48
C ILE A 304 -26.17 -12.38 15.58
N LEU A 305 -27.18 -13.18 15.94
CA LEU A 305 -28.13 -12.86 17.01
C LEU A 305 -27.44 -12.81 18.38
N ALA A 306 -26.42 -13.64 18.58
CA ALA A 306 -25.67 -13.67 19.83
C ALA A 306 -24.83 -12.39 20.00
N VAL A 307 -24.10 -11.98 18.97
CA VAL A 307 -23.29 -10.75 19.01
C VAL A 307 -24.18 -9.50 19.08
N VAL A 308 -25.33 -9.48 18.40
CA VAL A 308 -26.34 -8.40 18.53
C VAL A 308 -26.84 -8.31 19.97
N ALA A 309 -27.26 -9.42 20.57
CA ALA A 309 -27.76 -9.43 21.95
C ALA A 309 -26.68 -8.98 22.95
N GLY A 310 -25.42 -9.41 22.75
CA GLY A 310 -24.30 -8.94 23.53
C GLY A 310 -24.02 -7.46 23.38
N GLY A 311 -24.00 -6.95 22.15
CA GLY A 311 -23.84 -5.53 21.85
C GLY A 311 -24.93 -4.69 22.54
N MET A 312 -26.18 -5.13 22.45
CA MET A 312 -27.32 -4.50 23.15
C MET A 312 -27.08 -4.46 24.67
N ALA A 313 -26.65 -5.58 25.26
CA ALA A 313 -26.39 -5.66 26.70
C ALA A 313 -25.23 -4.74 27.14
N GLY A 314 -24.17 -4.68 26.34
CA GLY A 314 -23.04 -3.77 26.58
C GLY A 314 -23.48 -2.30 26.53
N VAL A 315 -24.16 -1.89 25.46
CA VAL A 315 -24.64 -0.51 25.31
C VAL A 315 -25.65 -0.14 26.41
N ALA A 316 -26.55 -1.05 26.76
CA ALA A 316 -27.50 -0.83 27.85
C ALA A 316 -26.79 -0.67 29.20
N THR A 317 -25.73 -1.44 29.45
CA THR A 317 -24.92 -1.30 30.67
C THR A 317 -24.24 0.07 30.70
N ASN A 318 -23.64 0.51 29.59
CA ASN A 318 -23.03 1.85 29.53
C ASN A 318 -24.05 2.97 29.73
N LEU A 319 -25.27 2.83 29.21
CA LEU A 319 -26.35 3.79 29.42
C LEU A 319 -26.74 3.89 30.91
N VAL A 320 -26.82 2.76 31.62
CA VAL A 320 -27.14 2.74 33.06
C VAL A 320 -26.04 3.38 33.91
N PHE A 321 -24.78 3.17 33.55
CA PHE A 321 -23.63 3.72 34.28
C PHE A 321 -23.24 5.13 33.83
N GLY A 322 -23.79 5.62 32.73
CA GLY A 322 -23.37 6.88 32.11
C GLY A 322 -21.92 6.87 31.63
N SER A 323 -21.42 5.72 31.18
CA SER A 323 -19.99 5.53 30.87
C SER A 323 -19.66 5.61 29.38
N GLY A 324 -18.55 6.26 29.06
CA GLY A 324 -18.02 6.46 27.71
C GLY A 324 -16.49 6.35 27.63
N LEU A 325 -15.93 6.79 26.49
CA LEU A 325 -14.48 6.93 26.29
C LEU A 325 -14.13 8.38 25.95
N ARG A 326 -12.90 8.80 26.25
CA ARG A 326 -12.37 10.13 25.89
C ARG A 326 -12.07 10.30 24.41
N ALA A 327 -11.82 9.18 23.74
CA ALA A 327 -11.37 9.13 22.36
C ALA A 327 -11.69 7.74 21.75
N PRO A 328 -11.67 7.61 20.42
CA PRO A 328 -11.79 6.31 19.76
C PRO A 328 -10.73 5.33 20.27
N ALA A 329 -11.15 4.09 20.52
CA ALA A 329 -10.27 2.98 20.88
C ALA A 329 -10.17 1.98 19.73
N ALA A 330 -9.03 1.27 19.66
CA ALA A 330 -8.87 0.15 18.73
C ALA A 330 -9.97 -0.90 18.99
N PRO A 331 -10.85 -1.19 18.02
CA PRO A 331 -12.04 -1.96 18.33
C PRO A 331 -11.67 -3.41 18.67
N GLY A 332 -12.26 -3.94 19.75
CA GLY A 332 -11.93 -5.26 20.26
C GLY A 332 -10.76 -5.32 21.24
N SER A 333 -9.98 -4.25 21.43
CA SER A 333 -8.89 -4.26 22.42
C SER A 333 -9.39 -3.75 23.77
N ILE A 334 -9.39 -4.61 24.79
CA ILE A 334 -9.66 -4.19 26.17
C ILE A 334 -8.62 -3.18 26.66
N ILE A 335 -7.36 -3.32 26.22
CA ILE A 335 -6.28 -2.42 26.63
C ILE A 335 -6.57 -1.01 26.09
N ALA A 336 -6.89 -0.89 24.80
CA ALA A 336 -7.22 0.40 24.21
C ALA A 336 -8.47 1.01 24.86
N VAL A 337 -9.51 0.20 25.12
CA VAL A 337 -10.74 0.66 25.78
C VAL A 337 -10.45 1.16 27.19
N LEU A 338 -9.67 0.45 28.01
CA LEU A 338 -9.37 0.86 29.38
C LEU A 338 -8.49 2.11 29.45
N ILE A 339 -7.49 2.26 28.57
CA ILE A 339 -6.63 3.44 28.54
C ILE A 339 -7.45 4.69 28.21
N GLN A 340 -8.40 4.58 27.28
CA GLN A 340 -9.25 5.71 26.87
C GLN A 340 -10.47 5.94 27.78
N SER A 341 -10.70 5.07 28.77
CA SER A 341 -11.79 5.24 29.73
C SER A 341 -11.45 6.30 30.78
N PRO A 342 -12.36 7.24 31.05
CA PRO A 342 -12.28 8.04 32.25
C PRO A 342 -12.31 7.19 33.52
N VAL A 343 -11.64 7.67 34.57
CA VAL A 343 -11.58 6.95 35.85
C VAL A 343 -13.00 6.74 36.42
N GLY A 344 -13.88 7.74 36.30
CA GLY A 344 -15.29 7.62 36.68
C GLY A 344 -16.07 6.58 35.89
N SER A 345 -15.65 6.29 34.66
CA SER A 345 -16.34 5.40 33.73
C SER A 345 -15.79 3.97 33.72
N LEU A 346 -14.63 3.72 34.35
CA LEU A 346 -13.99 2.40 34.37
C LEU A 346 -14.92 1.29 34.83
N VAL A 347 -15.70 1.51 35.89
CA VAL A 347 -16.63 0.50 36.41
C VAL A 347 -17.71 0.18 35.39
N GLY A 348 -18.32 1.21 34.79
CA GLY A 348 -19.35 1.04 33.76
C GLY A 348 -18.82 0.36 32.51
N VAL A 349 -17.63 0.78 32.04
CA VAL A 349 -16.97 0.18 30.88
C VAL A 349 -16.66 -1.29 31.14
N ILE A 350 -16.03 -1.64 32.26
CA ILE A 350 -15.71 -3.04 32.59
C ILE A 350 -16.99 -3.86 32.73
N ALA A 351 -18.01 -3.34 33.42
CA ALA A 351 -19.30 -4.00 33.55
C ALA A 351 -19.95 -4.24 32.18
N SER A 352 -19.87 -3.29 31.25
CA SER A 352 -20.40 -3.42 29.90
C SER A 352 -19.71 -4.53 29.10
N VAL A 353 -18.38 -4.67 29.24
CA VAL A 353 -17.61 -5.74 28.58
C VAL A 353 -18.01 -7.09 29.14
N VAL A 354 -18.13 -7.21 30.47
CA VAL A 354 -18.55 -8.45 31.14
C VAL A 354 -19.97 -8.82 30.75
N ALA A 355 -20.91 -7.87 30.76
CA ALA A 355 -22.30 -8.09 30.38
C ALA A 355 -22.41 -8.53 28.91
N ALA A 356 -21.76 -7.82 27.99
CA ALA A 356 -21.76 -8.16 26.57
C ALA A 356 -21.14 -9.55 26.31
N THR A 357 -20.05 -9.88 27.01
CA THR A 357 -19.41 -11.21 26.96
C THR A 357 -20.35 -12.29 27.44
N GLY A 358 -20.95 -12.11 28.62
CA GLY A 358 -21.84 -13.09 29.25
C GLY A 358 -23.09 -13.36 28.42
N VAL A 359 -23.74 -12.30 27.92
CA VAL A 359 -24.93 -12.42 27.08
C VAL A 359 -24.60 -13.08 25.74
N THR A 360 -23.53 -12.66 25.07
CA THR A 360 -23.13 -13.30 23.80
C THR A 360 -22.80 -14.77 24.02
N PHE A 361 -22.03 -15.08 25.06
CA PHE A 361 -21.67 -16.45 25.40
C PHE A 361 -22.92 -17.31 25.64
N ALA A 362 -23.88 -16.82 26.44
CA ALA A 362 -25.09 -17.56 26.74
C ALA A 362 -25.94 -17.83 25.49
N VAL A 363 -26.18 -16.81 24.67
CA VAL A 363 -26.97 -16.96 23.43
C VAL A 363 -26.24 -17.84 22.42
N ALA A 364 -24.94 -17.64 22.21
CA ALA A 364 -24.14 -18.46 21.31
C ALA A 364 -24.08 -19.92 21.78
N ALA A 365 -23.93 -20.18 23.09
CA ALA A 365 -23.93 -21.52 23.64
C ALA A 365 -25.24 -22.27 23.38
N VAL A 366 -26.39 -21.59 23.51
CA VAL A 366 -27.70 -22.17 23.16
C VAL A 366 -27.78 -22.45 21.66
N LEU A 367 -27.41 -21.48 20.81
CA LEU A 367 -27.47 -21.64 19.36
C LEU A 367 -26.54 -22.76 18.85
N LEU A 368 -25.32 -22.88 19.40
CA LEU A 368 -24.37 -23.93 19.05
C LEU A 368 -24.86 -25.32 19.50
N LYS A 369 -25.49 -25.44 20.67
CA LYS A 369 -26.07 -26.72 21.14
C LYS A 369 -27.29 -27.18 20.33
N LEU A 370 -28.08 -26.23 19.83
CA LEU A 370 -29.26 -26.51 19.01
C LEU A 370 -28.90 -26.79 17.56
N ASP A 371 -27.69 -26.45 17.14
CA ASP A 371 -27.22 -26.66 15.79
C ASP A 371 -26.83 -28.13 15.57
N ARG A 372 -27.48 -28.74 14.58
CA ARG A 372 -27.24 -30.12 14.14
C ARG A 372 -26.58 -30.18 12.76
N SER A 373 -26.21 -29.03 12.18
CA SER A 373 -25.51 -28.99 10.89
C SER A 373 -24.09 -29.55 11.04
N GLY A 374 -23.70 -30.43 10.12
CA GLY A 374 -22.40 -31.11 10.11
C GLY A 374 -21.31 -30.27 9.44
N SER A 375 -20.09 -30.43 9.99
CA SER A 375 -18.80 -29.80 9.65
C SER A 375 -18.72 -28.26 9.74
N ASP A 376 -18.00 -27.79 10.75
CA ASP A 376 -17.56 -26.40 10.92
C ASP A 376 -16.41 -26.09 9.92
N ASP A 377 -16.74 -25.64 8.71
CA ASP A 377 -15.75 -25.24 7.70
C ASP A 377 -15.27 -23.79 7.93
N LEU A 378 -14.43 -23.64 8.94
CA LEU A 378 -13.82 -22.36 9.31
C LEU A 378 -12.88 -21.83 8.21
N ALA A 379 -12.29 -22.72 7.40
CA ALA A 379 -11.40 -22.34 6.31
C ALA A 379 -12.18 -21.64 5.19
N ALA A 380 -13.31 -22.21 4.75
CA ALA A 380 -14.19 -21.59 3.77
C ALA A 380 -14.76 -20.25 4.27
N ALA A 381 -15.15 -20.16 5.55
CA ALA A 381 -15.63 -18.91 6.14
C ALA A 381 -14.54 -17.82 6.21
N THR A 382 -13.29 -18.22 6.45
CA THR A 382 -12.13 -17.31 6.42
C THR A 382 -11.86 -16.84 4.99
N ALA A 383 -11.98 -17.71 3.99
CA ALA A 383 -11.84 -17.33 2.58
C ALA A 383 -12.96 -16.38 2.09
N ASP A 384 -14.23 -16.66 2.43
CA ASP A 384 -15.36 -15.77 2.11
C ASP A 384 -15.19 -14.39 2.77
N MET A 385 -14.71 -14.37 4.01
CA MET A 385 -14.35 -13.14 4.71
C MET A 385 -13.28 -12.32 3.96
N GLU A 386 -12.17 -12.94 3.55
CA GLU A 386 -11.10 -12.25 2.83
C GLU A 386 -11.56 -11.69 1.48
N SER A 387 -12.38 -12.46 0.75
CA SER A 387 -12.98 -12.01 -0.51
C SER A 387 -13.84 -10.75 -0.33
N ARG A 388 -14.48 -10.59 0.84
CA ARG A 388 -15.31 -9.42 1.18
C ARG A 388 -14.51 -8.25 1.71
N LYS A 389 -13.38 -8.50 2.38
CA LYS A 389 -12.47 -7.46 2.88
C LYS A 389 -11.58 -6.88 1.77
N GLY A 390 -11.33 -7.65 0.71
CA GLY A 390 -10.52 -7.24 -0.45
C GLY A 390 -9.02 -7.11 -0.15
N ARG A 391 -8.56 -7.66 0.99
CA ARG A 391 -7.15 -7.76 1.43
C ARG A 391 -6.99 -8.95 2.37
N SER A 392 -5.84 -9.63 2.32
CA SER A 392 -5.47 -10.67 3.28
C SER A 392 -5.49 -10.17 4.72
N SER A 393 -5.98 -10.99 5.65
CA SER A 393 -6.10 -10.60 7.06
C SER A 393 -5.17 -11.41 7.98
N VAL A 394 -4.79 -10.83 9.12
CA VAL A 394 -4.04 -11.55 10.19
C VAL A 394 -4.80 -12.80 10.66
N ALA A 395 -6.11 -12.88 10.42
CA ALA A 395 -6.92 -14.04 10.72
C ALA A 395 -6.47 -15.29 9.93
N SER A 396 -5.93 -15.20 8.71
CA SER A 396 -5.49 -16.39 7.96
C SER A 396 -4.21 -17.00 8.52
N ALA A 397 -3.25 -16.18 8.96
CA ALA A 397 -2.02 -16.65 9.60
C ALA A 397 -2.29 -17.34 10.95
N VAL A 398 -3.33 -16.88 11.66
CA VAL A 398 -3.71 -17.37 12.99
C VAL A 398 -4.64 -18.60 12.90
N LEU A 399 -5.65 -18.55 12.02
CA LEU A 399 -6.67 -19.60 11.89
C LEU A 399 -6.28 -20.69 10.87
N GLY A 400 -5.34 -20.40 9.98
CA GLY A 400 -4.89 -21.26 8.88
C GLY A 400 -3.72 -22.21 9.19
N ARG A 401 -3.35 -22.44 10.46
CA ARG A 401 -2.42 -23.53 10.82
C ARG A 401 -3.09 -24.90 10.71
N SER A 402 -3.49 -25.27 9.50
CA SER A 402 -3.73 -26.64 9.07
C SER A 402 -3.51 -26.68 7.56
N ALA A 403 -2.42 -27.36 7.19
CA ALA A 403 -1.96 -27.71 5.85
C ALA A 403 -2.91 -27.36 4.69
N ALA A 404 -2.55 -26.32 3.93
CA ALA A 404 -2.98 -26.18 2.54
C ALA A 404 -1.81 -25.62 1.72
N ALA A 405 -1.38 -26.39 0.73
CA ALA A 405 -0.50 -25.91 -0.33
C ALA A 405 -1.20 -24.81 -1.14
N PRO A 406 -0.47 -23.82 -1.67
CA PRO A 406 -1.08 -22.72 -2.42
C PRO A 406 -1.72 -23.27 -3.70
N THR A 407 -3.05 -23.18 -3.78
CA THR A 407 -3.86 -23.46 -4.96
C THR A 407 -4.55 -22.18 -5.39
N GLY A 408 -3.79 -21.26 -5.99
CA GLY A 408 -4.35 -20.15 -6.74
C GLY A 408 -4.63 -20.61 -8.17
N THR A 409 -5.90 -20.91 -8.48
CA THR A 409 -6.37 -21.31 -9.83
C THR A 409 -7.17 -20.19 -10.51
N GLY A 410 -6.79 -18.93 -10.29
CA GLY A 410 -7.36 -17.77 -10.98
C GLY A 410 -6.69 -17.53 -12.34
N GLU A 411 -7.44 -16.98 -13.29
CA GLU A 411 -6.92 -16.54 -14.59
C GLU A 411 -5.93 -15.36 -14.38
N ILE A 412 -4.66 -15.57 -14.72
CA ILE A 412 -3.60 -14.56 -14.51
C ILE A 412 -3.72 -13.48 -15.58
N ARG A 413 -4.12 -12.26 -15.19
CA ARG A 413 -4.25 -11.10 -16.10
C ARG A 413 -3.24 -9.99 -15.80
N SER A 414 -2.71 -9.97 -14.58
CA SER A 414 -1.77 -8.97 -14.10
C SER A 414 -0.56 -9.61 -13.45
N ILE A 415 0.62 -9.30 -13.98
CA ILE A 415 1.91 -9.78 -13.51
C ILE A 415 2.74 -8.57 -13.05
N VAL A 416 3.24 -8.61 -11.81
CA VAL A 416 4.17 -7.59 -11.31
C VAL A 416 5.53 -8.20 -11.00
N PHE A 417 6.55 -7.64 -11.63
CA PHE A 417 7.93 -7.92 -11.29
C PHE A 417 8.38 -6.98 -10.17
N ALA A 418 8.66 -7.50 -8.97
CA ALA A 418 8.98 -6.68 -7.81
C ALA A 418 10.44 -6.80 -7.37
N CYS A 419 11.05 -5.66 -7.03
CA CYS A 419 12.34 -5.59 -6.33
C CYS A 419 12.29 -4.51 -5.24
N ASP A 420 13.34 -4.37 -4.42
CA ASP A 420 13.32 -3.48 -3.26
C ASP A 420 13.05 -2.00 -3.63
N ALA A 421 13.75 -1.48 -4.65
CA ALA A 421 13.60 -0.09 -5.09
C ALA A 421 12.62 0.11 -6.26
N GLY A 422 12.16 -0.95 -6.92
CA GLY A 422 11.28 -0.87 -8.09
C GLY A 422 11.92 -0.33 -9.37
N MET A 423 13.21 0.00 -9.35
CA MET A 423 13.99 0.54 -10.47
C MET A 423 15.26 -0.29 -10.68
N GLY A 424 15.57 -0.62 -11.94
CA GLY A 424 16.72 -1.48 -12.31
C GLY A 424 16.30 -2.89 -12.74
N SER A 425 16.82 -3.92 -12.06
CA SER A 425 16.71 -5.34 -12.46
C SER A 425 15.27 -5.88 -12.61
N SER A 426 14.31 -5.35 -11.85
CA SER A 426 12.88 -5.69 -12.01
C SER A 426 12.27 -5.14 -13.29
N ALA A 427 12.72 -3.98 -13.78
CA ALA A 427 12.28 -3.43 -15.05
C ALA A 427 12.78 -4.28 -16.23
N MET A 428 13.98 -4.84 -16.10
CA MET A 428 14.58 -5.72 -17.10
C MET A 428 13.88 -7.09 -17.13
N GLY A 429 13.68 -7.73 -15.97
CA GLY A 429 12.91 -8.97 -15.87
C GLY A 429 11.47 -8.82 -16.33
N ALA A 430 10.80 -7.69 -16.01
CA ALA A 430 9.47 -7.38 -16.51
C ALA A 430 9.45 -7.24 -18.05
N SER A 431 10.50 -6.71 -18.66
CA SER A 431 10.59 -6.55 -20.11
C SER A 431 10.79 -7.89 -20.82
N VAL A 432 11.65 -8.76 -20.27
CA VAL A 432 11.86 -10.13 -20.78
C VAL A 432 10.58 -10.95 -20.67
N LEU A 433 9.94 -10.95 -19.51
CA LEU A 433 8.70 -11.68 -19.29
C LEU A 433 7.57 -11.15 -20.17
N ARG A 434 7.46 -9.82 -20.34
CA ARG A 434 6.47 -9.22 -21.25
C ARG A 434 6.66 -9.66 -22.71
N LYS A 435 7.91 -9.77 -23.17
CA LYS A 435 8.22 -10.28 -24.52
C LYS A 435 7.77 -11.74 -24.66
N LYS A 436 8.15 -12.62 -23.71
CA LYS A 436 7.75 -14.03 -23.71
C LYS A 436 6.23 -14.25 -23.65
N VAL A 437 5.52 -13.45 -22.84
CA VAL A 437 4.05 -13.51 -22.71
C VAL A 437 3.36 -13.11 -24.02
N ARG A 438 3.88 -12.09 -24.73
CA ARG A 438 3.37 -11.67 -26.05
C ARG A 438 3.68 -12.68 -27.14
N GLU A 439 4.90 -13.21 -27.19
CA GLU A 439 5.28 -14.26 -28.14
C GLU A 439 4.45 -15.54 -27.96
N ALA A 440 3.96 -15.80 -26.74
CA ALA A 440 3.04 -16.88 -26.43
C ALA A 440 1.56 -16.57 -26.72
N GLY A 441 1.22 -15.38 -27.25
CA GLY A 441 -0.12 -14.99 -27.67
C GLY A 441 -1.03 -14.39 -26.58
N PHE A 442 -0.48 -13.99 -25.43
CA PHE A 442 -1.25 -13.44 -24.30
C PHE A 442 -1.19 -11.91 -24.24
N ASP A 443 -1.67 -11.22 -25.29
CA ASP A 443 -1.58 -9.76 -25.39
C ASP A 443 -2.41 -8.98 -24.35
N SER A 444 -3.43 -9.62 -23.77
CA SER A 444 -4.28 -9.03 -22.72
C SER A 444 -3.65 -9.06 -21.33
N VAL A 445 -2.53 -9.77 -21.14
CA VAL A 445 -1.85 -9.90 -19.85
C VAL A 445 -0.89 -8.73 -19.64
N THR A 446 -1.09 -8.00 -18.54
CA THR A 446 -0.30 -6.82 -18.21
C THR A 446 0.91 -7.20 -17.37
N VAL A 447 2.13 -6.92 -17.85
CA VAL A 447 3.38 -7.14 -17.09
C VAL A 447 4.00 -5.78 -16.75
N VAL A 448 4.19 -5.46 -15.47
CA VAL A 448 4.80 -4.20 -15.01
C VAL A 448 5.85 -4.45 -13.92
N ASN A 449 6.75 -3.49 -13.67
CA ASN A 449 7.66 -3.54 -12.54
C ASN A 449 7.23 -2.57 -11.43
N LYS A 450 7.44 -2.95 -10.16
CA LYS A 450 7.15 -2.09 -8.99
C LYS A 450 8.18 -2.32 -7.88
N ALA A 451 8.28 -1.36 -6.96
CA ALA A 451 8.98 -1.57 -5.69
C ALA A 451 8.14 -2.47 -4.78
N ILE A 452 8.77 -3.34 -3.98
CA ILE A 452 8.06 -4.20 -3.01
C ILE A 452 7.23 -3.34 -2.04
N SER A 453 7.72 -2.16 -1.67
CA SER A 453 7.00 -1.18 -0.85
C SER A 453 5.71 -0.64 -1.47
N SER A 454 5.60 -0.67 -2.81
CA SER A 454 4.47 -0.18 -3.62
C SER A 454 3.57 -1.30 -4.16
N LEU A 455 3.85 -2.55 -3.78
CA LEU A 455 2.97 -3.66 -4.10
C LEU A 455 1.62 -3.51 -3.41
N THR A 456 0.57 -3.84 -4.15
CA THR A 456 -0.80 -3.92 -3.67
C THR A 456 -1.30 -5.34 -3.90
N ASP A 457 -2.04 -5.91 -2.94
CA ASP A 457 -2.61 -7.27 -2.97
C ASP A 457 -3.79 -7.39 -3.95
N THR A 458 -3.56 -6.96 -5.18
CA THR A 458 -4.51 -6.88 -6.29
C THR A 458 -3.91 -7.42 -7.58
N VAL A 459 -2.74 -8.05 -7.48
CA VAL A 459 -1.95 -8.57 -8.59
C VAL A 459 -2.10 -10.09 -8.59
N ASP A 460 -2.24 -10.70 -9.76
CA ASP A 460 -2.48 -12.14 -9.86
C ASP A 460 -1.19 -12.95 -9.68
N LEU A 461 -0.07 -12.44 -10.21
CA LEU A 461 1.24 -13.09 -10.12
C LEU A 461 2.36 -12.08 -9.85
N VAL A 462 3.18 -12.36 -8.84
CA VAL A 462 4.36 -11.56 -8.48
C VAL A 462 5.62 -12.36 -8.74
N VAL A 463 6.56 -11.76 -9.49
CA VAL A 463 7.88 -12.33 -9.76
C VAL A 463 8.93 -11.54 -8.99
N THR A 464 9.72 -12.22 -8.17
CA THR A 464 10.76 -11.61 -7.33
C THR A 464 12.04 -12.45 -7.34
N HIS A 465 13.17 -11.83 -6.99
CA HIS A 465 14.37 -12.61 -6.65
C HIS A 465 14.09 -13.49 -5.43
N GLN A 466 14.69 -14.68 -5.35
CA GLN A 466 14.50 -15.62 -4.24
C GLN A 466 14.73 -14.98 -2.86
N ASP A 467 15.70 -14.08 -2.74
CA ASP A 467 16.01 -13.37 -1.48
C ASP A 467 14.95 -12.33 -1.08
N LEU A 468 14.06 -11.96 -2.01
CA LEU A 468 13.04 -10.94 -1.84
C LEU A 468 11.62 -11.51 -1.81
N THR A 469 11.45 -12.79 -2.18
CA THR A 469 10.13 -13.41 -2.30
C THR A 469 9.36 -13.40 -0.98
N GLU A 470 10.01 -13.73 0.14
CA GLU A 470 9.33 -13.72 1.43
C GLU A 470 8.75 -12.34 1.78
N ARG A 471 9.51 -11.27 1.49
CA ARG A 471 9.10 -9.88 1.72
C ARG A 471 7.96 -9.45 0.78
N ALA A 472 7.96 -9.96 -0.46
CA ALA A 472 6.87 -9.73 -1.40
C ALA A 472 5.59 -10.51 -1.02
N MET A 473 5.73 -11.74 -0.52
CA MET A 473 4.63 -12.57 0.01
C MET A 473 3.93 -11.89 1.19
N GLN A 474 4.67 -11.21 2.06
CA GLN A 474 4.09 -10.42 3.15
C GLN A 474 3.21 -9.26 2.67
N ARG A 475 3.49 -8.73 1.46
CA ARG A 475 2.77 -7.58 0.87
C ARG A 475 1.63 -7.99 -0.05
N THR A 476 1.75 -9.15 -0.69
CA THR A 476 0.84 -9.64 -1.74
C THR A 476 0.51 -11.13 -1.54
N PRO A 477 0.04 -11.58 -0.37
CA PRO A 477 -0.16 -12.99 -0.10
C PRO A 477 -1.23 -13.65 -0.96
N SER A 478 -2.12 -12.88 -1.61
CA SER A 478 -3.10 -13.44 -2.55
C SER A 478 -2.52 -13.74 -3.93
N ALA A 479 -1.37 -13.16 -4.28
CA ALA A 479 -0.74 -13.35 -5.57
C ALA A 479 0.00 -14.70 -5.64
N ILE A 480 0.11 -15.26 -6.85
CA ILE A 480 1.02 -16.38 -7.11
C ILE A 480 2.44 -15.82 -7.08
N HIS A 481 3.30 -16.36 -6.21
CA HIS A 481 4.70 -15.92 -6.11
C HIS A 481 5.63 -16.85 -6.88
N VAL A 482 6.41 -16.25 -7.79
CA VAL A 482 7.44 -16.95 -8.55
C VAL A 482 8.80 -16.37 -8.18
N SER A 483 9.58 -17.16 -7.46
CA SER A 483 10.98 -16.85 -7.15
C SER A 483 11.86 -17.14 -8.36
N VAL A 484 12.70 -16.18 -8.72
CA VAL A 484 13.77 -16.34 -9.69
C VAL A 484 15.13 -16.17 -9.04
N ASP A 485 16.10 -16.91 -9.58
CA ASP A 485 17.53 -16.88 -9.26
C ASP A 485 18.28 -15.79 -10.04
N SER A 486 17.74 -15.35 -11.17
CA SER A 486 18.26 -14.25 -11.97
C SER A 486 17.14 -13.46 -12.64
N PHE A 487 17.33 -12.15 -12.76
CA PHE A 487 16.35 -11.23 -13.38
C PHE A 487 16.39 -11.21 -14.92
N MET A 488 17.43 -11.78 -15.54
CA MET A 488 17.62 -11.73 -16.99
C MET A 488 17.35 -13.07 -17.66
N ALA A 489 17.75 -14.16 -17.01
CA ALA A 489 17.60 -15.51 -17.53
C ALA A 489 17.22 -16.45 -16.38
N SER A 490 15.94 -16.77 -16.27
CA SER A 490 15.46 -17.81 -15.37
C SER A 490 14.55 -18.77 -16.15
N PRO A 491 14.76 -20.09 -16.09
CA PRO A 491 13.85 -21.09 -16.66
C PRO A 491 12.41 -20.93 -16.13
N ARG A 492 12.27 -20.33 -14.94
CA ARG A 492 10.99 -20.03 -14.30
C ARG A 492 10.10 -19.09 -15.11
N TYR A 493 10.63 -18.34 -16.07
CA TYR A 493 9.79 -17.53 -16.96
C TYR A 493 8.96 -18.41 -17.91
N ASP A 494 9.50 -19.55 -18.33
CA ASP A 494 8.76 -20.51 -19.13
C ASP A 494 7.67 -21.19 -18.29
N ASP A 495 7.92 -21.43 -17.00
CA ASP A 495 6.90 -21.87 -16.05
C ASP A 495 5.75 -20.86 -15.94
N VAL A 496 6.03 -19.55 -15.90
CA VAL A 496 5.00 -18.50 -15.86
C VAL A 496 4.15 -18.50 -17.13
N VAL A 497 4.79 -18.67 -18.30
CA VAL A 497 4.06 -18.78 -19.57
C VAL A 497 3.23 -20.07 -19.60
N GLU A 498 3.73 -21.16 -19.03
CA GLU A 498 2.97 -22.41 -18.94
C GLU A 498 1.79 -22.31 -17.97
N MET A 499 1.94 -21.60 -16.85
CA MET A 499 0.83 -21.25 -15.95
C MET A 499 -0.26 -20.44 -16.69
N LEU A 500 0.13 -19.52 -17.58
CA LEU A 500 -0.82 -18.80 -18.44
C LEU A 500 -1.54 -19.73 -19.42
N ARG A 501 -0.83 -20.68 -20.05
CA ARG A 501 -1.43 -21.69 -20.94
C ARG A 501 -2.41 -22.61 -20.19
N GLN A 502 -2.07 -23.03 -18.98
CA GLN A 502 -2.94 -23.87 -18.15
C GLN A 502 -4.17 -23.11 -17.66
N GLY A 503 -4.03 -21.83 -17.31
CA GLY A 503 -5.14 -20.94 -17.00
C GLY A 503 -6.09 -20.72 -18.20
N ALA A 504 -5.54 -20.64 -19.41
CA ALA A 504 -6.32 -20.54 -20.65
C ALA A 504 -6.98 -21.87 -21.05
N ALA A 505 -6.32 -23.01 -20.82
CA ALA A 505 -6.87 -24.35 -21.13
C ALA A 505 -8.08 -24.72 -20.25
N GLY A 506 -8.24 -24.11 -19.07
CA GLY A 506 -9.45 -24.20 -18.24
C GLY A 506 -10.65 -23.42 -18.79
N ALA A 507 -10.44 -22.53 -19.77
CA ALA A 507 -11.44 -21.68 -20.39
C ALA A 507 -11.59 -22.02 -21.90
N GLY A 508 -11.95 -23.28 -22.20
CA GLY A 508 -12.51 -23.67 -23.50
C GLY A 508 -11.50 -23.86 -24.64
N SER A 509 -11.15 -25.12 -24.91
CA SER A 509 -10.63 -25.52 -26.24
C SER A 509 -11.72 -25.45 -27.30
N PRO A 510 -11.33 -25.14 -28.55
CA PRO A 510 -11.56 -26.09 -29.64
C PRO A 510 -10.25 -26.55 -30.28
N ALA A 511 -10.29 -27.80 -30.74
CA ALA A 511 -9.19 -28.56 -31.34
C ALA A 511 -8.80 -28.05 -32.75
N PRO A 512 -7.69 -28.56 -33.34
CA PRO A 512 -6.92 -27.89 -34.37
C PRO A 512 -7.52 -28.06 -35.77
N SER A 513 -7.27 -27.09 -36.66
CA SER A 513 -7.43 -27.26 -38.10
C SER A 513 -6.10 -27.07 -38.82
N THR A 514 -5.85 -28.03 -39.70
CA THR A 514 -4.68 -28.25 -40.53
C THR A 514 -4.69 -27.40 -41.79
N GLY A 515 -3.52 -26.89 -42.17
CA GLY A 515 -3.02 -26.83 -43.56
C GLY A 515 -3.46 -25.66 -44.43
N THR A 516 -2.51 -24.83 -44.85
CA THR A 516 -2.01 -24.79 -46.26
C THR A 516 -0.89 -23.77 -46.42
N THR A 517 0.07 -24.14 -47.26
CA THR A 517 1.23 -23.38 -47.77
C THR A 517 0.82 -22.40 -48.87
N ASP A 518 1.72 -21.45 -49.15
CA ASP A 518 2.12 -20.88 -50.47
C ASP A 518 2.44 -19.37 -50.32
N GLU A 519 3.71 -18.98 -50.31
CA GLU A 519 4.56 -18.57 -51.46
C GLU A 519 4.33 -17.12 -51.98
N ALA A 520 5.36 -16.30 -51.74
CA ALA A 520 6.03 -15.32 -52.60
C ALA A 520 5.28 -14.50 -53.69
N GLY A 521 5.54 -13.18 -53.69
CA GLY A 521 5.72 -12.41 -54.93
C GLY A 521 5.45 -10.89 -54.86
N PRO A 522 6.12 -10.05 -55.68
CA PRO A 522 6.62 -8.73 -55.25
C PRO A 522 6.16 -7.51 -56.09
N SER A 523 6.40 -6.28 -55.60
CA SER A 523 6.55 -5.05 -56.41
C SER A 523 7.32 -3.99 -55.59
N ALA A 524 8.56 -3.57 -55.87
CA ALA A 524 9.15 -2.91 -57.05
C ALA A 524 8.68 -1.47 -57.31
N GLY A 525 9.61 -0.51 -57.14
CA GLY A 525 9.56 0.90 -57.59
C GLY A 525 10.42 1.81 -56.68
N ARG A 526 11.72 2.03 -56.96
CA ARG A 526 12.35 3.15 -57.74
C ARG A 526 12.03 4.52 -57.16
N ASP A 527 12.89 5.53 -57.02
CA ASP A 527 14.26 5.92 -57.39
C ASP A 527 14.59 7.05 -56.36
N GLY A 528 15.81 7.37 -55.92
CA GLY A 528 16.98 7.79 -56.69
C GLY A 528 17.54 9.12 -56.12
N SER A 529 18.73 9.05 -55.50
CA SER A 529 19.77 10.08 -55.38
C SER A 529 19.45 11.46 -54.75
N ARG A 530 20.24 11.87 -53.74
CA ARG A 530 21.41 12.76 -53.91
C ARG A 530 22.12 13.02 -52.59
N GLN A 531 23.43 12.82 -52.64
CA GLN A 531 24.41 13.18 -51.63
C GLN A 531 24.80 14.65 -51.82
N ALA A 532 24.85 15.43 -50.74
CA ALA A 532 25.65 16.64 -50.66
C ALA A 532 26.08 16.85 -49.21
N ASP A 533 27.40 16.97 -49.09
CA ASP A 533 28.24 17.20 -47.93
C ASP A 533 27.87 18.49 -47.19
N ASP A 534 27.78 18.46 -45.86
CA ASP A 534 28.07 19.64 -45.05
C ASP A 534 28.69 19.23 -43.72
N THR A 535 29.96 19.57 -43.61
CA THR A 535 30.85 19.34 -42.49
C THR A 535 30.80 20.54 -41.56
N SER A 536 30.12 20.41 -40.43
CA SER A 536 30.53 20.98 -39.13
C SER A 536 29.40 20.86 -38.11
N ARG A 537 29.38 19.73 -37.38
CA ARG A 537 28.75 19.68 -36.07
C ARG A 537 29.76 19.10 -35.11
N VAL A 538 30.11 19.88 -34.11
CA VAL A 538 30.78 19.39 -32.90
C VAL A 538 29.88 18.29 -32.35
N SER A 539 30.28 17.03 -32.57
CA SER A 539 29.57 15.87 -32.06
C SER A 539 29.56 15.94 -30.55
N ALA A 540 28.38 15.78 -29.94
CA ALA A 540 28.31 15.47 -28.52
C ALA A 540 29.21 14.26 -28.23
N PRO A 541 29.97 14.24 -27.12
CA PRO A 541 30.84 13.11 -26.80
C PRO A 541 29.98 11.85 -26.76
N ALA A 542 30.40 10.83 -27.51
CA ALA A 542 29.78 9.52 -27.47
C ALA A 542 29.81 8.99 -26.03
N VAL A 543 28.73 8.34 -25.60
CA VAL A 543 28.62 7.77 -24.24
C VAL A 543 29.65 6.67 -24.02
N LEU A 544 30.12 6.02 -25.10
CA LEU A 544 31.22 5.07 -25.11
C LEU A 544 32.33 5.61 -26.02
N ALA A 545 33.47 6.00 -25.46
CA ALA A 545 34.64 6.30 -26.27
C ALA A 545 35.31 5.00 -26.77
N LEU A 546 35.88 5.01 -27.98
CA LEU A 546 36.66 3.87 -28.49
C LEU A 546 37.84 3.52 -27.57
N ASP A 547 38.47 4.54 -26.98
CA ASP A 547 39.57 4.38 -26.02
C ASP A 547 39.12 3.76 -24.68
N SER A 548 37.81 3.74 -24.41
CA SER A 548 37.20 3.11 -23.22
C SER A 548 36.79 1.65 -23.49
N ILE A 549 37.26 1.04 -24.59
CA ILE A 549 36.99 -0.36 -24.97
C ILE A 549 38.29 -1.17 -24.94
N VAL A 550 38.36 -2.16 -24.05
CA VAL A 550 39.47 -3.10 -23.92
C VAL A 550 38.98 -4.51 -24.24
N LEU A 551 39.58 -5.15 -25.25
CA LEU A 551 39.17 -6.49 -25.70
C LEU A 551 39.89 -7.65 -24.99
N GLU A 552 41.01 -7.34 -24.34
CA GLU A 552 41.89 -8.26 -23.62
C GLU A 552 42.25 -7.69 -22.24
N GLY A 553 41.29 -7.71 -21.32
CA GLY A 553 41.48 -7.30 -19.93
C GLY A 553 42.45 -8.21 -19.18
N ARG A 554 43.16 -7.65 -18.19
CA ARG A 554 44.23 -8.36 -17.45
C ARG A 554 43.87 -8.72 -16.01
N ALA A 555 42.82 -8.13 -15.45
CA ALA A 555 42.35 -8.48 -14.12
C ALA A 555 42.01 -9.97 -14.00
N THR A 556 42.36 -10.55 -12.85
CA THR A 556 42.05 -11.94 -12.47
C THR A 556 41.14 -12.02 -11.26
N THR A 557 40.89 -10.88 -10.60
CA THR A 557 39.99 -10.76 -9.45
C THR A 557 38.93 -9.72 -9.74
N ARG A 558 37.76 -9.88 -9.10
CA ARG A 558 36.68 -8.91 -9.13
C ARG A 558 37.16 -7.47 -8.90
N ASP A 559 37.89 -7.26 -7.82
CA ASP A 559 38.32 -5.92 -7.44
C ASP A 559 39.30 -5.34 -8.48
N ALA A 560 40.21 -6.14 -9.02
CA ALA A 560 41.08 -5.68 -10.11
C ALA A 560 40.30 -5.34 -11.38
N ALA A 561 39.19 -6.03 -11.67
CA ALA A 561 38.37 -5.77 -12.85
C ALA A 561 37.51 -4.51 -12.68
N ILE A 562 37.03 -4.24 -11.46
CA ILE A 562 36.35 -2.98 -11.11
C ILE A 562 37.31 -1.80 -11.24
N GLU A 563 38.54 -1.95 -10.76
CA GLU A 563 39.59 -0.93 -10.90
C GLU A 563 39.94 -0.71 -12.38
N GLU A 564 40.19 -1.77 -13.15
CA GLU A 564 40.54 -1.68 -14.58
C GLU A 564 39.44 -0.99 -15.40
N ALA A 565 38.16 -1.35 -15.19
CA ALA A 565 37.05 -0.71 -15.90
C ALA A 565 36.77 0.71 -15.38
N GLY A 566 36.92 0.97 -14.08
CA GLY A 566 36.72 2.28 -13.47
C GLY A 566 37.79 3.29 -13.90
N GLN A 567 39.04 2.87 -14.04
CA GLN A 567 40.13 3.74 -14.48
C GLN A 567 39.98 4.19 -15.94
N LEU A 568 39.28 3.43 -16.79
CA LEU A 568 38.91 3.90 -18.12
C LEU A 568 37.97 5.12 -18.06
N LEU A 569 37.01 5.12 -17.12
CA LEU A 569 36.12 6.28 -16.90
C LEU A 569 36.88 7.50 -16.37
N VAL A 570 37.91 7.26 -15.53
CA VAL A 570 38.80 8.32 -15.02
C VAL A 570 39.66 8.90 -16.15
N ALA A 571 40.28 8.04 -16.97
CA ALA A 571 41.09 8.44 -18.10
C ALA A 571 40.30 9.26 -19.14
N GLU A 572 39.01 8.95 -19.32
CA GLU A 572 38.10 9.72 -20.16
C GLU A 572 37.67 11.07 -19.54
N GLY A 573 38.01 11.32 -18.27
CA GLY A 573 37.58 12.51 -17.52
C GLY A 573 36.08 12.52 -17.19
N ALA A 574 35.42 11.36 -17.17
CA ALA A 574 33.99 11.26 -16.83
C ALA A 574 33.75 11.30 -15.32
N VAL A 575 34.72 10.82 -14.53
CA VAL A 575 34.67 10.72 -13.07
C VAL A 575 36.06 10.94 -12.46
N PRO A 576 36.17 11.40 -11.20
CA PRO A 576 37.43 11.40 -10.45
C PRO A 576 37.74 10.01 -9.86
N ASP A 577 38.99 9.77 -9.44
CA ASP A 577 39.42 8.51 -8.79
C ASP A 577 38.53 8.07 -7.61
N ALA A 578 38.00 9.05 -6.86
CA ALA A 578 37.08 8.78 -5.75
C ALA A 578 35.80 8.03 -6.17
N TYR A 579 35.42 8.09 -7.45
CA TYR A 579 34.28 7.32 -7.97
C TYR A 579 34.58 5.83 -8.07
N VAL A 580 35.84 5.45 -8.38
CA VAL A 580 36.27 4.04 -8.45
C VAL A 580 36.19 3.40 -7.05
N LEU A 581 36.58 4.14 -6.01
CA LEU A 581 36.38 3.72 -4.62
C LEU A 581 34.90 3.46 -4.31
N ALA A 582 34.02 4.35 -4.76
CA ALA A 582 32.58 4.17 -4.60
C ALA A 582 32.02 2.99 -5.40
N MET A 583 32.63 2.61 -6.53
CA MET A 583 32.27 1.39 -7.27
C MET A 583 32.59 0.13 -6.44
N HIS A 584 33.73 0.12 -5.74
CA HIS A 584 34.05 -0.95 -4.80
C HIS A 584 33.11 -1.00 -3.59
N ASP A 585 32.74 0.16 -3.03
CA ASP A 585 31.75 0.22 -1.95
C ASP A 585 30.39 -0.35 -2.41
N ARG A 586 29.97 0.02 -3.62
CA ARG A 586 28.72 -0.46 -4.22
C ARG A 586 28.75 -1.98 -4.41
N GLU A 587 29.85 -2.54 -4.91
CA GLU A 587 30.02 -3.98 -5.08
C GLU A 587 30.01 -4.73 -3.72
N ARG A 588 30.65 -4.17 -2.69
CA ARG A 588 30.62 -4.76 -1.33
C ARG A 588 29.22 -4.85 -0.74
N SER A 589 28.34 -3.90 -1.09
CA SER A 589 26.96 -3.88 -0.60
C SER A 589 26.09 -4.95 -1.26
N VAL A 590 26.09 -5.01 -2.59
CA VAL A 590 25.36 -5.98 -3.41
C VAL A 590 26.15 -6.18 -4.69
N SER A 591 26.34 -7.45 -5.07
CA SER A 591 27.04 -7.83 -6.31
C SER A 591 26.50 -7.07 -7.53
N THR A 592 27.41 -6.57 -8.35
CA THR A 592 27.12 -5.93 -9.64
C THR A 592 27.16 -6.91 -10.81
N TYR A 593 27.30 -8.21 -10.53
CA TYR A 593 27.15 -9.27 -11.53
C TYR A 593 25.69 -9.42 -11.98
N MET A 594 25.46 -9.45 -13.29
CA MET A 594 24.13 -9.40 -13.90
C MET A 594 23.73 -10.68 -14.67
N GLY A 595 24.63 -11.66 -14.78
CA GLY A 595 24.40 -12.90 -15.55
C GLY A 595 24.98 -12.86 -16.96
N ASN A 596 25.00 -14.01 -17.64
CA ASN A 596 25.57 -14.18 -18.99
C ASN A 596 27.01 -13.64 -19.14
N GLY A 597 27.82 -13.81 -18.09
CA GLY A 597 29.19 -13.33 -18.06
C GLY A 597 29.34 -11.81 -17.92
N LEU A 598 28.27 -11.05 -17.70
CA LEU A 598 28.33 -9.59 -17.54
C LEU A 598 28.36 -9.15 -16.07
N ALA A 599 29.27 -8.22 -15.75
CA ALA A 599 29.22 -7.39 -14.55
C ALA A 599 29.15 -5.90 -14.91
N ILE A 600 28.40 -5.11 -14.13
CA ILE A 600 28.16 -3.68 -14.40
C ILE A 600 28.52 -2.83 -13.17
N PRO A 601 29.82 -2.66 -12.85
CA PRO A 601 30.22 -1.87 -11.70
C PRO A 601 29.88 -0.39 -11.89
N HIS A 602 29.33 0.22 -10.84
CA HIS A 602 28.89 1.62 -10.80
C HIS A 602 29.03 2.16 -9.37
N GLY A 603 29.14 3.47 -9.21
CA GLY A 603 29.27 4.09 -7.88
C GLY A 603 27.99 3.99 -7.02
N THR A 604 28.11 4.26 -5.72
CA THR A 604 26.94 4.40 -4.83
C THR A 604 26.08 5.61 -5.19
N ASP A 605 24.86 5.68 -4.64
CA ASP A 605 23.95 6.81 -4.88
C ASP A 605 24.54 8.15 -4.43
N GLU A 606 25.30 8.17 -3.32
CA GLU A 606 25.97 9.35 -2.81
C GLU A 606 27.08 9.84 -3.75
N ALA A 607 27.72 8.91 -4.47
CA ALA A 607 28.82 9.18 -5.40
C ALA A 607 28.36 9.73 -6.75
N LYS A 608 27.04 9.78 -7.04
CA LYS A 608 26.50 10.37 -8.28
C LYS A 608 26.94 11.82 -8.49
N ARG A 609 27.14 12.58 -7.39
CA ARG A 609 27.66 13.97 -7.44
C ARG A 609 29.09 14.08 -7.99
N LEU A 610 29.82 12.96 -8.04
CA LEU A 610 31.18 12.89 -8.59
C LEU A 610 31.18 12.63 -10.10
N VAL A 611 30.04 12.31 -10.70
CA VAL A 611 29.93 12.09 -12.15
C VAL A 611 29.92 13.44 -12.86
N LEU A 612 30.97 13.72 -13.64
CA LEU A 612 31.11 14.96 -14.40
C LEU A 612 30.29 14.92 -15.71
N ARG A 613 30.19 13.73 -16.32
CA ARG A 613 29.35 13.45 -17.48
C ARG A 613 29.03 11.96 -17.57
N THR A 614 27.95 11.62 -18.26
CA THR A 614 27.60 10.22 -18.53
C THR A 614 28.65 9.57 -19.45
N ALA A 615 29.20 8.43 -19.04
CA ALA A 615 30.13 7.62 -19.82
C ALA A 615 30.06 6.14 -19.41
N ILE A 616 30.47 5.27 -20.32
CA ILE A 616 30.68 3.85 -20.07
C ILE A 616 32.05 3.39 -20.54
N SER A 617 32.58 2.37 -19.89
CA SER A 617 33.75 1.63 -20.35
C SER A 617 33.39 0.16 -20.54
N TYR A 618 34.12 -0.54 -21.39
CA TYR A 618 33.93 -1.96 -21.68
C TYR A 618 35.26 -2.68 -21.59
N VAL A 619 35.29 -3.79 -20.85
CA VAL A 619 36.44 -4.69 -20.77
C VAL A 619 35.96 -6.13 -21.00
N ARG A 620 36.58 -6.83 -21.95
CA ARG A 620 36.39 -8.28 -22.14
C ARG A 620 37.61 -9.04 -21.62
N TYR A 621 37.36 -10.12 -20.88
CA TYR A 621 38.36 -10.96 -20.27
C TYR A 621 38.44 -12.33 -20.97
N PRO A 622 39.55 -12.64 -21.67
CA PRO A 622 39.73 -13.94 -22.33
C PRO A 622 39.70 -15.13 -21.35
N ALA A 623 40.17 -14.91 -20.13
CA ALA A 623 39.97 -15.80 -18.99
C ALA A 623 38.98 -15.14 -18.04
N THR A 624 37.79 -15.72 -17.91
CA THR A 624 36.70 -15.11 -17.11
C THR A 624 37.14 -14.84 -15.67
N VAL A 625 36.80 -13.65 -15.17
CA VAL A 625 37.13 -13.22 -13.81
C VAL A 625 36.13 -13.82 -12.83
N THR A 626 36.62 -14.50 -11.79
CA THR A 626 35.75 -14.94 -10.69
C THR A 626 35.20 -13.72 -9.96
N TRP A 627 33.89 -13.52 -10.01
CA TRP A 627 33.23 -12.36 -9.43
C TRP A 627 32.85 -12.62 -7.97
N ASP A 628 32.05 -13.66 -7.72
CA ASP A 628 31.62 -14.05 -6.38
C ASP A 628 31.09 -15.50 -6.32
N GLY A 629 31.81 -16.36 -5.60
CA GLY A 629 31.50 -17.79 -5.52
C GLY A 629 31.74 -18.49 -6.86
N GLU A 630 30.71 -19.10 -7.43
CA GLU A 630 30.75 -19.82 -8.72
C GLU A 630 30.46 -18.91 -9.94
N ARG A 631 30.25 -17.60 -9.73
CA ARG A 631 29.93 -16.66 -10.81
C ARG A 631 31.21 -16.10 -11.44
N HIS A 632 31.25 -16.12 -12.77
CA HIS A 632 32.39 -15.69 -13.56
C HIS A 632 31.97 -14.63 -14.59
N ALA A 633 32.67 -13.49 -14.63
CA ALA A 633 32.46 -12.42 -15.57
C ALA A 633 33.46 -12.49 -16.74
N GLU A 634 32.94 -12.56 -17.96
CA GLU A 634 33.69 -12.43 -19.21
C GLU A 634 33.70 -10.97 -19.69
N PHE A 635 32.66 -10.20 -19.35
CA PHE A 635 32.44 -8.83 -19.78
C PHE A 635 32.22 -7.95 -18.55
N VAL A 636 32.94 -6.84 -18.46
CA VAL A 636 32.78 -5.84 -17.40
C VAL A 636 32.50 -4.49 -18.06
N VAL A 637 31.37 -3.89 -17.74
CA VAL A 637 30.95 -2.60 -18.29
C VAL A 637 30.76 -1.60 -17.16
N ALA A 638 31.75 -0.75 -16.91
CA ALA A 638 31.59 0.27 -15.87
C ALA A 638 30.70 1.41 -16.35
N VAL A 639 29.84 1.92 -15.47
CA VAL A 639 28.87 2.96 -15.82
C VAL A 639 28.96 4.13 -14.86
N ALA A 640 29.19 5.32 -15.42
CA ALA A 640 28.99 6.59 -14.75
C ALA A 640 27.83 7.32 -15.44
N GLY A 641 26.73 7.57 -14.74
CA GLY A 641 25.54 8.19 -15.34
C GLY A 641 24.90 9.27 -14.49
N THR A 642 24.43 10.34 -15.14
CA THR A 642 23.64 11.41 -14.52
C THR A 642 22.17 11.32 -14.93
N GLY A 643 21.24 11.40 -13.97
CA GLY A 643 19.80 11.41 -14.26
C GLY A 643 19.29 10.13 -14.95
N ASP A 644 18.37 10.28 -15.90
CA ASP A 644 17.71 9.17 -16.61
C ASP A 644 18.61 8.48 -17.66
N ASP A 645 19.77 9.04 -17.99
CA ASP A 645 20.66 8.47 -19.01
C ASP A 645 21.32 7.15 -18.55
N HIS A 646 21.51 6.97 -17.24
CA HIS A 646 21.95 5.70 -16.66
C HIS A 646 20.98 4.55 -16.99
N LEU A 647 19.67 4.80 -16.93
CA LEU A 647 18.65 3.80 -17.25
C LEU A 647 18.62 3.44 -18.74
N ARG A 648 18.90 4.42 -19.62
CA ARG A 648 19.03 4.18 -21.06
C ARG A 648 20.21 3.27 -21.38
N VAL A 649 21.35 3.51 -20.74
CA VAL A 649 22.56 2.67 -20.88
C VAL A 649 22.29 1.25 -20.40
N LEU A 650 21.72 1.09 -19.19
CA LEU A 650 21.39 -0.22 -18.64
C LEU A 650 20.38 -0.97 -19.51
N SER A 651 19.35 -0.29 -20.02
CA SER A 651 18.35 -0.92 -20.90
C SER A 651 18.96 -1.42 -22.21
N ARG A 652 20.00 -0.76 -22.74
CA ARG A 652 20.72 -1.21 -23.94
C ARG A 652 21.60 -2.42 -23.66
N LEU A 653 22.42 -2.36 -22.62
CA LEU A 653 23.25 -3.49 -22.20
C LEU A 653 22.38 -4.73 -21.95
N ALA A 654 21.22 -4.56 -21.32
CA ALA A 654 20.27 -5.64 -21.11
C ALA A 654 19.75 -6.26 -22.42
N LYS A 655 19.45 -5.45 -23.45
CA LYS A 655 19.01 -6.00 -24.76
C LYS A 655 20.08 -6.89 -25.37
N ILE A 656 21.33 -6.45 -25.30
CA ILE A 656 22.48 -7.14 -25.90
C ILE A 656 22.78 -8.43 -25.16
N PHE A 657 22.84 -8.38 -23.82
CA PHE A 657 23.22 -9.52 -23.02
C PHE A 657 22.10 -10.54 -22.76
N VAL A 658 20.87 -10.26 -23.21
CA VAL A 658 19.76 -11.24 -23.23
C VAL A 658 19.71 -12.02 -24.55
N ASP A 659 20.33 -11.51 -25.61
CA ASP A 659 20.38 -12.16 -26.92
C ASP A 659 21.69 -12.99 -27.05
N PRO A 660 21.63 -14.33 -27.04
CA PRO A 660 22.83 -15.17 -27.17
C PRO A 660 23.62 -14.90 -28.45
N GLU A 661 22.96 -14.50 -29.54
CA GLU A 661 23.65 -14.18 -30.79
C GLU A 661 24.46 -12.89 -30.66
N GLN A 662 23.93 -11.87 -29.98
CA GLN A 662 24.65 -10.61 -29.76
C GLN A 662 25.79 -10.76 -28.73
N VAL A 663 25.61 -11.60 -27.70
CA VAL A 663 26.71 -11.95 -26.78
C VAL A 663 27.83 -12.70 -27.52
N GLU A 664 27.48 -13.63 -28.41
CA GLU A 664 28.48 -14.31 -29.24
C GLU A 664 29.18 -13.33 -30.20
N GLN A 665 28.47 -12.35 -30.75
CA GLN A 665 29.09 -11.27 -31.53
C GLN A 665 30.07 -10.43 -30.71
N LEU A 666 29.75 -10.11 -29.44
CA LEU A 666 30.69 -9.44 -28.53
C LEU A 666 31.90 -10.32 -28.20
N ARG A 667 31.71 -11.63 -28.09
CA ARG A 667 32.81 -12.60 -27.87
C ARG A 667 33.72 -12.72 -29.09
N LEU A 668 33.16 -12.67 -30.29
CA LEU A 668 33.90 -12.78 -31.55
C LEU A 668 34.48 -11.45 -32.05
N ALA A 669 34.09 -10.32 -31.47
CA ALA A 669 34.60 -9.01 -31.84
C ALA A 669 36.14 -8.94 -31.67
N GLN A 670 36.84 -8.52 -32.73
CA GLN A 670 38.30 -8.40 -32.78
C GLN A 670 38.79 -6.96 -32.72
N THR A 671 37.88 -5.98 -32.82
CA THR A 671 38.22 -4.55 -32.86
C THR A 671 37.29 -3.73 -31.95
N PRO A 672 37.78 -2.65 -31.30
CA PRO A 672 36.96 -1.73 -30.52
C PRO A 672 35.76 -1.18 -31.31
N GLU A 673 35.92 -0.95 -32.62
CA GLU A 673 34.88 -0.45 -33.50
C GLU A 673 33.72 -1.44 -33.66
N GLN A 674 33.98 -2.75 -33.66
CA GLN A 674 32.93 -3.77 -33.69
C GLN A 674 32.13 -3.79 -32.38
N VAL A 675 32.81 -3.69 -31.23
CA VAL A 675 32.14 -3.58 -29.93
C VAL A 675 31.35 -2.28 -29.84
N HIS A 676 31.94 -1.16 -30.27
CA HIS A 676 31.28 0.13 -30.33
C HIS A 676 30.04 0.08 -31.24
N ALA A 677 30.11 -0.57 -32.40
CA ALA A 677 28.96 -0.72 -33.29
C ALA A 677 27.83 -1.55 -32.66
N LEU A 678 28.16 -2.60 -31.89
CA LEU A 678 27.18 -3.40 -31.16
C LEU A 678 26.55 -2.64 -29.99
N LEU A 679 27.35 -1.86 -29.27
CA LEU A 679 26.90 -1.08 -28.10
C LEU A 679 26.22 0.26 -28.46
N ASP A 680 26.54 0.84 -29.62
CA ASP A 680 26.10 2.17 -30.06
C ASP A 680 25.21 2.16 -31.33
N GLY A 681 25.06 1.01 -32.00
CA GLY A 681 24.48 0.92 -33.34
C GLY A 681 23.30 -0.04 -33.52
N VAL A 682 22.08 0.50 -33.42
CA VAL A 682 21.14 0.49 -34.57
C VAL A 682 20.53 1.89 -34.63
N ARG A 683 20.90 2.65 -35.68
CA ARG A 683 20.35 3.99 -35.96
C ARG A 683 18.83 3.88 -36.24
N PRO A 684 18.04 4.92 -35.93
CA PRO A 684 16.58 4.87 -36.05
C PRO A 684 16.17 4.65 -37.51
N GLY A 685 15.34 3.64 -37.73
CA GLY A 685 14.44 3.53 -38.87
C GLY A 685 13.08 4.06 -38.50
#